data_AF-A0A7C7US75-F1
#
_entry.id   AF-A0A7C7US75-F1
#
_cell.length_a   1.000
_cell.length_b   1.000
_cell.length_c   1.000
_cell.angle_alpha   90.00
_cell.angle_beta   90.00
_cell.angle_gamma   90.00
#
_symmetry.space_group_name_H-M   'P 1'
#
loop_
_entity.id
_entity.type
_entity.pdbx_description
1 polymer ?
#
loop_
_entity_poly.entity_id
_entity_poly.type
_entity_poly.pdbx_seq_one_letter_code
_entity_poly.pdbx_strand_id
1 'polypeptide(L)'
;MLMGILASFLWYQAEKSCVAPYYEYKRLGPVSLASAVQNVQVQVEYPRRISRDDRRVQHGKRIIVSVAKTEAGPAEPIHLAVKPVSGHLRFLTEDGHDTNGQLVITATYGITNLGSLYLEHPNVSPGGTISSAVQVLPPTGAITQPLSVQGLSFAIEEESFIARTTRRVVSFIPWQTFLLTLLALPGALLKGPWDRNKRIADLHGKIKQAWEAWHIDDIRALYNEYQRVRLRIPLLFGRALDILGHKEFELLYRRSEARFHFEQAREVLQRGATREAKEHLARALDWDPTYEKVRLLDERALKLEEEYRKTKGRTVWWIEPMPELKARQMLIALLEDREGTQAEVRRRIVNVSGHIKAFEARRAVEKALREDNDLAVRAQAAWILARWLRPEQPELKSARPEVVKGWLKAFLSPLEYNPFEAITAEADAFLDRHFFNHPVYRQLLDYASQSIALFANPGGGKTSCRRMFKYSLESPPHLVVEYTNFSAPVREAGKISVEDHVRGIVRQASDLLGIKPASLSSPGGTWREQISRLLENARKEGYTAVHVLVDNVDGYAETQANLKIAELLIRHLVGNFDLLDTANLYFKFFLPASLKKPLLKYGGFATGRIRTVDMEWTGDLFRQVLQARLKAASPPRSPVDSLMAFTGGHQPMNLGDLLERARGSPASPLGWPAMVNLDSLLVEQAQGSPRRLITLVNVLFQHRAQIWHQSGKSPEELYITVADWATLLEHLLRRGDVI
;
A
#
# COMPACT_ATOMS: atom_id res chain seq x y z
N MET A 1 -13.58 4.95 -18.22
CA MET A 1 -14.63 4.91 -17.17
C MET A 1 -15.81 4.03 -17.57
N LEU A 2 -16.58 4.34 -18.61
CA LEU A 2 -17.74 3.53 -19.09
C LEU A 2 -17.41 2.05 -19.37
N MET A 3 -16.29 1.76 -20.04
CA MET A 3 -15.83 0.37 -20.24
C MET A 3 -15.39 -0.31 -18.94
N GLY A 4 -14.87 0.45 -17.97
CA GLY A 4 -14.57 -0.05 -16.63
C GLY A 4 -15.84 -0.36 -15.83
N ILE A 5 -16.89 0.45 -16.00
CA ILE A 5 -18.22 0.21 -15.41
C ILE A 5 -18.85 -1.04 -16.04
N LEU A 6 -18.77 -1.19 -17.36
CA LEU A 6 -19.29 -2.38 -18.05
C LEU A 6 -18.51 -3.65 -17.65
N ALA A 7 -17.18 -3.59 -17.58
CA ALA A 7 -16.36 -4.69 -17.09
C ALA A 7 -16.64 -5.01 -15.62
N SER A 8 -16.86 -4.01 -14.77
CA SER A 8 -17.24 -4.19 -13.37
C SER A 8 -18.65 -4.76 -13.21
N PHE A 9 -19.58 -4.38 -14.09
CA PHE A 9 -20.94 -4.91 -14.09
C PHE A 9 -20.98 -6.36 -14.58
N LEU A 10 -20.25 -6.68 -15.65
CA LEU A 10 -20.09 -8.05 -16.14
C LEU A 10 -19.32 -8.92 -15.12
N TRP A 11 -18.31 -8.36 -14.45
CA TRP A 11 -17.62 -9.01 -13.33
C TRP A 11 -18.58 -9.27 -12.18
N TYR A 12 -19.36 -8.27 -11.75
CA TYR A 12 -20.33 -8.42 -10.67
C TYR A 12 -21.40 -9.46 -11.01
N GLN A 13 -21.86 -9.53 -12.27
CA GLN A 13 -22.81 -10.56 -12.72
C GLN A 13 -22.17 -11.95 -12.81
N ALA A 14 -20.93 -12.05 -13.27
CA ALA A 14 -20.16 -13.29 -13.29
C ALA A 14 -19.85 -13.78 -11.87
N GLU A 15 -19.43 -12.89 -10.97
CA GLU A 15 -19.18 -13.17 -9.55
C GLU A 15 -20.48 -13.58 -8.84
N LYS A 16 -21.59 -12.88 -9.08
CA LYS A 16 -22.88 -13.29 -8.49
C LYS A 16 -23.39 -14.63 -9.03
N SER A 17 -23.04 -14.98 -10.27
CA SER A 17 -23.43 -16.24 -10.91
C SER A 17 -22.45 -17.40 -10.67
N CYS A 18 -21.18 -17.11 -10.38
CA CYS A 18 -20.09 -18.09 -10.22
C CYS A 18 -19.50 -18.16 -8.80
N VAL A 19 -19.73 -17.16 -7.95
CA VAL A 19 -19.11 -16.96 -6.62
C VAL A 19 -20.16 -16.80 -5.50
N ALA A 20 -21.47 -16.75 -5.80
CA ALA A 20 -22.47 -17.03 -4.77
C ALA A 20 -22.10 -18.38 -4.12
N PRO A 21 -22.02 -18.46 -2.77
CA PRO A 21 -21.43 -19.61 -2.11
C PRO A 21 -22.19 -20.85 -2.59
N TYR A 22 -21.45 -21.73 -3.26
CA TYR A 22 -22.01 -22.96 -3.83
C TYR A 22 -22.70 -23.78 -2.74
N TYR A 23 -22.27 -23.56 -1.50
CA TYR A 23 -22.76 -24.12 -0.27
C TYR A 23 -23.60 -23.14 0.54
N GLU A 24 -24.73 -23.63 1.04
CA GLU A 24 -25.46 -22.97 2.11
C GLU A 24 -25.26 -23.73 3.41
N TYR A 25 -25.21 -22.96 4.48
CA TYR A 25 -25.06 -23.46 5.82
C TYR A 25 -26.39 -23.25 6.56
N LYS A 26 -26.95 -24.34 7.09
CA LYS A 26 -28.03 -24.28 8.07
C LYS A 26 -27.56 -24.90 9.37
N ARG A 27 -27.59 -24.09 10.43
CA ARG A 27 -27.44 -24.54 11.81
C ARG A 27 -28.82 -24.65 12.42
N LEU A 28 -29.10 -25.76 13.07
CA LEU A 28 -30.18 -25.80 14.03
C LEU A 28 -29.59 -25.79 15.45
N GLY A 29 -30.14 -24.89 16.27
CA GLY A 29 -29.82 -24.80 17.69
C GLY A 29 -30.19 -26.08 18.45
N PRO A 30 -29.94 -26.13 19.76
CA PRO A 30 -30.05 -27.36 20.56
C PRO A 30 -31.41 -28.03 20.36
N VAL A 31 -31.41 -29.21 19.73
CA VAL A 31 -32.60 -30.05 19.59
C VAL A 31 -32.58 -31.08 20.70
N SER A 32 -33.66 -31.12 21.48
CA SER A 32 -33.90 -32.21 22.43
C SER A 32 -34.58 -33.36 21.69
N LEU A 33 -33.81 -34.41 21.42
CA LEU A 33 -34.25 -35.64 20.77
C LEU A 33 -34.67 -36.63 21.87
N ALA A 34 -35.96 -36.61 22.19
CA ALA A 34 -36.54 -37.40 23.30
C ALA A 34 -35.93 -37.08 24.68
N SER A 35 -36.40 -37.76 25.73
CA SER A 35 -35.97 -37.52 27.12
C SER A 35 -34.48 -37.81 27.39
N ALA A 36 -33.82 -38.60 26.52
CA ALA A 36 -32.45 -39.08 26.74
C ALA A 36 -31.35 -38.28 26.03
N VAL A 37 -31.66 -37.49 24.98
CA VAL A 37 -30.65 -36.76 24.21
C VAL A 37 -31.01 -35.28 24.12
N GLN A 38 -30.55 -34.50 25.10
CA GLN A 38 -30.81 -33.06 25.15
C GLN A 38 -29.67 -32.25 24.52
N ASN A 39 -30.01 -31.14 23.88
CA ASN A 39 -29.09 -30.09 23.41
C ASN A 39 -28.24 -30.37 22.16
N VAL A 40 -28.63 -31.31 21.30
CA VAL A 40 -27.83 -31.66 20.11
C VAL A 40 -27.86 -30.52 19.10
N GLN A 41 -26.70 -29.99 18.72
CA GLN A 41 -26.61 -29.04 17.62
C GLN A 41 -26.24 -29.77 16.34
N VAL A 42 -27.13 -29.72 15.35
CA VAL A 42 -26.89 -30.31 14.03
C VAL A 42 -26.61 -29.17 13.04
N GLN A 43 -25.49 -29.29 12.35
CA GLN A 43 -25.07 -28.40 11.29
C GLN A 43 -25.07 -29.15 9.97
N VAL A 44 -25.75 -28.61 8.97
CA VAL A 44 -25.78 -29.13 7.61
C VAL A 44 -25.22 -28.08 6.66
N GLU A 45 -24.19 -28.46 5.92
CA GLU A 45 -23.64 -27.72 4.80
C GLU A 45 -23.99 -28.49 3.52
N TYR A 46 -24.68 -27.84 2.58
CA TYR A 46 -25.17 -28.51 1.36
C TYR A 46 -25.03 -27.59 0.15
N PRO A 47 -24.84 -28.13 -1.07
CA PRO A 47 -24.78 -27.30 -2.25
C PRO A 47 -26.17 -26.72 -2.57
N ARG A 48 -26.27 -25.41 -2.81
CA ARG A 48 -27.53 -24.77 -3.22
C ARG A 48 -28.00 -25.20 -4.60
N ARG A 49 -27.05 -25.55 -5.48
CA ARG A 49 -27.33 -25.86 -6.89
C ARG A 49 -26.60 -27.10 -7.35
N ILE A 50 -27.27 -27.89 -8.18
CA ILE A 50 -26.70 -29.06 -8.86
C ILE A 50 -26.87 -28.93 -10.38
N SER A 51 -25.90 -29.42 -11.14
CA SER A 51 -25.84 -29.35 -12.60
C SER A 51 -26.15 -30.72 -13.21
N ARG A 52 -26.82 -30.79 -14.36
CA ARG A 52 -27.11 -32.08 -15.04
C ARG A 52 -25.85 -32.85 -15.47
N ASP A 53 -24.73 -32.15 -15.57
CA ASP A 53 -23.47 -32.74 -15.97
C ASP A 53 -22.72 -33.39 -14.80
N ASP A 54 -23.25 -33.29 -13.57
CA ASP A 54 -22.66 -33.87 -12.38
C ASP A 54 -22.95 -35.36 -12.28
N ARG A 55 -22.32 -36.12 -13.17
CA ARG A 55 -22.30 -37.58 -13.12
C ARG A 55 -21.18 -38.05 -12.19
N ARG A 56 -21.41 -39.14 -11.45
CA ARG A 56 -20.46 -39.75 -10.51
C ARG A 56 -20.19 -38.88 -9.27
N VAL A 57 -19.42 -39.44 -8.32
CA VAL A 57 -18.99 -38.76 -7.10
C VAL A 57 -18.19 -37.51 -7.43
N GLN A 58 -18.71 -36.33 -7.09
CA GLN A 58 -17.96 -35.08 -7.14
C GLN A 58 -17.58 -34.65 -5.72
N HIS A 59 -16.27 -34.67 -5.39
CA HIS A 59 -15.82 -34.33 -4.04
C HIS A 59 -16.22 -32.91 -3.59
N GLY A 60 -16.38 -32.01 -4.56
CA GLY A 60 -16.83 -30.64 -4.36
C GLY A 60 -18.35 -30.47 -4.27
N LYS A 61 -19.16 -31.53 -4.24
CA LYS A 61 -20.63 -31.51 -4.10
C LYS A 61 -21.08 -32.57 -3.10
N ARG A 62 -20.89 -32.26 -1.82
CA ARG A 62 -21.25 -33.15 -0.72
C ARG A 62 -22.09 -32.44 0.32
N ILE A 63 -22.99 -33.16 0.97
CA ILE A 63 -23.68 -32.68 2.15
C ILE A 63 -22.82 -33.05 3.35
N ILE A 64 -22.35 -32.06 4.08
CA ILE A 64 -21.61 -32.26 5.32
C ILE A 64 -22.58 -32.10 6.47
N VAL A 65 -22.76 -33.14 7.25
CA VAL A 65 -23.53 -33.09 8.49
C VAL A 65 -22.54 -33.21 9.64
N SER A 66 -22.59 -32.25 10.56
CA SER A 66 -21.78 -32.26 11.78
C SER A 66 -22.66 -32.11 12.99
N VAL A 67 -22.28 -32.79 14.06
CA VAL A 67 -22.99 -32.77 15.34
C VAL A 67 -22.08 -32.16 16.39
N ALA A 68 -22.49 -31.03 16.97
CA ALA A 68 -21.76 -30.33 18.01
C ALA A 68 -22.37 -30.58 19.41
N LYS A 69 -21.45 -30.71 20.37
CA LYS A 69 -21.52 -31.17 21.77
C LYS A 69 -22.82 -30.92 22.56
N THR A 70 -23.17 -31.90 23.40
CA THR A 70 -24.09 -31.80 24.55
C THR A 70 -23.31 -32.02 25.87
N GLU A 71 -23.70 -31.34 26.96
CA GLU A 71 -22.98 -31.42 28.25
C GLU A 71 -23.12 -32.77 28.98
N ALA A 72 -24.17 -33.53 28.65
CA ALA A 72 -24.32 -34.94 28.97
C ALA A 72 -24.37 -35.71 27.64
N GLY A 73 -23.36 -36.52 27.37
CA GLY A 73 -23.32 -37.32 26.15
C GLY A 73 -24.32 -38.47 26.23
N PRO A 74 -25.05 -38.81 25.15
CA PRO A 74 -25.80 -40.06 25.12
C PRO A 74 -24.84 -41.25 25.23
N ALA A 75 -25.22 -42.29 25.97
CA ALA A 75 -24.47 -43.54 26.04
C ALA A 75 -24.49 -44.32 24.71
N GLU A 76 -25.41 -43.96 23.80
CA GLU A 76 -25.66 -44.64 22.55
C GLU A 76 -25.37 -43.76 21.32
N PRO A 77 -24.92 -44.36 20.19
CA PRO A 77 -24.78 -43.68 18.91
C PRO A 77 -26.06 -42.95 18.49
N ILE A 78 -25.94 -41.68 18.14
CA ILE A 78 -27.02 -40.99 17.42
C ILE A 78 -26.96 -41.47 15.96
N HIS A 79 -28.08 -41.90 15.37
CA HIS A 79 -28.15 -42.20 13.94
C HIS A 79 -28.91 -41.08 13.23
N LEU A 80 -28.27 -40.40 12.29
CA LEU A 80 -28.94 -39.41 11.44
C LEU A 80 -29.32 -40.07 10.09
N ALA A 81 -30.40 -39.62 9.48
CA ALA A 81 -30.76 -40.00 8.12
C ALA A 81 -31.19 -38.76 7.35
N VAL A 82 -30.68 -38.62 6.13
CA VAL A 82 -31.03 -37.50 5.24
C VAL A 82 -31.94 -38.07 4.16
N LYS A 83 -33.24 -38.02 4.41
CA LYS A 83 -34.20 -38.61 3.47
C LYS A 83 -34.53 -37.56 2.39
N PRO A 84 -34.26 -37.86 1.10
CA PRO A 84 -34.70 -36.98 0.04
C PRO A 84 -36.23 -37.01 -0.03
N VAL A 85 -36.87 -35.86 -0.21
CA VAL A 85 -38.35 -35.79 -0.34
C VAL A 85 -38.81 -36.35 -1.69
N SER A 86 -37.90 -36.48 -2.67
CA SER A 86 -38.16 -37.06 -3.99
C SER A 86 -37.06 -38.06 -4.40
N GLY A 87 -37.41 -39.15 -5.06
CA GLY A 87 -36.49 -40.22 -5.49
C GLY A 87 -35.51 -39.83 -6.62
N HIS A 88 -35.22 -38.55 -6.81
CA HIS A 88 -34.44 -38.01 -7.93
C HIS A 88 -32.97 -37.73 -7.58
N LEU A 89 -32.59 -37.83 -6.31
CA LEU A 89 -31.19 -37.72 -5.85
C LEU A 89 -30.76 -39.04 -5.23
N ARG A 90 -29.61 -39.56 -5.66
CA ARG A 90 -28.90 -40.63 -4.97
C ARG A 90 -27.86 -40.00 -4.06
N PHE A 91 -27.81 -40.51 -2.85
CA PHE A 91 -26.77 -40.17 -1.90
C PHE A 91 -25.73 -41.28 -1.93
N LEU A 92 -24.48 -40.94 -2.18
CA LEU A 92 -23.40 -41.91 -2.30
C LEU A 92 -22.42 -41.76 -1.13
N THR A 93 -21.84 -42.87 -0.71
CA THR A 93 -20.61 -42.90 0.11
C THR A 93 -19.42 -42.34 -0.68
N GLU A 94 -18.29 -42.13 -0.01
CA GLU A 94 -17.04 -41.73 -0.66
C GLU A 94 -16.59 -42.72 -1.74
N ASP A 95 -16.86 -44.00 -1.53
CA ASP A 95 -16.56 -45.08 -2.47
C ASP A 95 -17.62 -45.23 -3.59
N GLY A 96 -18.65 -44.38 -3.60
CA GLY A 96 -19.69 -44.36 -4.63
C GLY A 96 -20.83 -45.36 -4.43
N HIS A 97 -20.93 -46.03 -3.28
CA HIS A 97 -22.08 -46.87 -2.95
C HIS A 97 -23.30 -46.04 -2.56
N ASP A 98 -24.47 -46.36 -3.11
CA ASP A 98 -25.74 -45.72 -2.76
C ASP A 98 -26.09 -45.98 -1.30
N THR A 99 -26.37 -44.92 -0.56
CA THR A 99 -26.72 -44.99 0.85
C THR A 99 -28.23 -45.10 1.10
N ASN A 100 -29.05 -45.12 0.04
CA ASN A 100 -30.52 -45.10 0.13
C ASN A 100 -31.05 -43.92 0.97
N GLY A 101 -30.32 -42.81 1.02
CA GLY A 101 -30.67 -41.65 1.86
C GLY A 101 -30.43 -41.82 3.35
N GLN A 102 -29.58 -42.78 3.75
CA GLN A 102 -29.19 -42.96 5.15
C GLN A 102 -27.71 -42.60 5.32
N LEU A 103 -27.41 -41.69 6.24
CA LEU A 103 -26.04 -41.36 6.63
C LEU A 103 -25.90 -41.56 8.12
N VAL A 104 -25.47 -42.74 8.51
CA VAL A 104 -25.23 -43.04 9.92
C VAL A 104 -23.99 -42.28 10.38
N ILE A 105 -24.18 -41.20 11.16
CA ILE A 105 -23.10 -40.48 11.84
C ILE A 105 -23.10 -40.92 13.30
N THR A 106 -22.26 -41.87 13.65
CA THR A 106 -22.05 -42.24 15.05
C THR A 106 -21.30 -41.12 15.78
N ALA A 107 -22.01 -40.37 16.63
CA ALA A 107 -21.40 -39.38 17.51
C ALA A 107 -21.03 -40.00 18.86
N THR A 108 -19.74 -40.18 19.14
CA THR A 108 -19.20 -40.60 20.45
C THR A 108 -18.58 -39.44 21.22
N TYR A 109 -18.51 -39.58 22.55
CA TYR A 109 -18.11 -38.54 23.51
C TYR A 109 -16.86 -37.75 23.07
N GLY A 110 -16.98 -36.42 23.06
CA GLY A 110 -15.83 -35.51 22.88
C GLY A 110 -15.36 -35.28 21.44
N ILE A 111 -15.98 -35.90 20.42
CA ILE A 111 -15.56 -35.76 19.02
C ILE A 111 -16.71 -35.17 18.18
N THR A 112 -16.45 -34.04 17.52
CA THR A 112 -17.30 -33.55 16.42
C THR A 112 -17.20 -34.55 15.29
N ASN A 113 -18.21 -35.41 15.13
CA ASN A 113 -18.23 -36.39 14.06
C ASN A 113 -18.77 -35.74 12.79
N LEU A 114 -18.05 -35.94 11.68
CA LEU A 114 -18.30 -35.32 10.40
C LEU A 114 -18.68 -36.40 9.39
N GLY A 115 -19.93 -36.42 8.96
CA GLY A 115 -20.38 -37.29 7.88
C GLY A 115 -20.46 -36.51 6.56
N SER A 116 -20.07 -37.17 5.47
CA SER A 116 -20.17 -36.62 4.11
C SER A 116 -21.08 -37.50 3.26
N LEU A 117 -22.09 -36.91 2.60
CA LEU A 117 -22.87 -37.57 1.56
C LEU A 117 -22.56 -36.94 0.20
N TYR A 118 -22.16 -37.74 -0.77
CA TYR A 118 -21.96 -37.26 -2.13
C TYR A 118 -23.27 -37.33 -2.91
N LEU A 119 -23.51 -36.35 -3.78
CA LEU A 119 -24.74 -36.29 -4.57
C LEU A 119 -24.51 -36.87 -5.97
N GLU A 120 -25.37 -37.79 -6.38
CA GLU A 120 -25.52 -38.18 -7.78
C GLU A 120 -26.95 -37.91 -8.24
N HIS A 121 -27.08 -37.28 -9.41
CA HIS A 121 -28.37 -36.97 -10.02
C HIS A 121 -28.68 -37.98 -11.13
N PRO A 122 -29.40 -39.09 -10.88
CA PRO A 122 -29.77 -40.05 -11.91
C PRO A 122 -30.72 -39.40 -12.92
N ASN A 123 -30.21 -39.04 -14.12
CA ASN A 123 -30.83 -38.80 -15.45
C ASN A 123 -32.34 -38.44 -15.62
N VAL A 124 -33.08 -38.05 -14.59
CA VAL A 124 -34.52 -37.78 -14.62
C VAL A 124 -34.73 -36.29 -14.53
N SER A 125 -35.52 -35.72 -15.44
CA SER A 125 -35.91 -34.31 -15.34
C SER A 125 -36.94 -34.12 -14.23
N PRO A 126 -36.66 -33.23 -13.27
CA PRO A 126 -37.68 -32.26 -12.92
C PRO A 126 -37.08 -30.85 -12.94
N GLY A 127 -37.65 -29.96 -13.74
CA GLY A 127 -37.50 -28.53 -13.49
C GLY A 127 -38.20 -28.22 -12.17
N GLY A 128 -37.46 -28.20 -11.06
CA GLY A 128 -38.03 -27.99 -9.75
C GLY A 128 -36.99 -28.01 -8.63
N THR A 129 -37.36 -27.43 -7.49
CA THR A 129 -36.53 -27.37 -6.28
C THR A 129 -36.62 -28.71 -5.53
N ILE A 130 -35.47 -29.36 -5.28
CA ILE A 130 -35.44 -30.62 -4.53
C ILE A 130 -35.32 -30.31 -3.04
N SER A 131 -36.38 -30.59 -2.29
CA SER A 131 -36.35 -30.46 -0.83
C SER A 131 -35.84 -31.74 -0.18
N SER A 132 -35.05 -31.63 0.88
CA SER A 132 -34.58 -32.73 1.71
C SER A 132 -34.80 -32.38 3.18
N ALA A 133 -35.10 -33.40 4.00
CA ALA A 133 -35.30 -33.24 5.43
C ALA A 133 -34.34 -34.15 6.20
N VAL A 134 -33.77 -33.64 7.28
CA VAL A 134 -32.95 -34.45 8.20
C VAL A 134 -33.87 -35.10 9.24
N GLN A 135 -33.77 -36.42 9.35
CA GLN A 135 -34.48 -37.22 10.34
C GLN A 135 -33.47 -37.85 11.29
N VAL A 136 -33.86 -38.01 12.55
CA VAL A 136 -33.08 -38.80 13.51
C VAL A 136 -33.71 -40.19 13.59
N LEU A 137 -32.89 -41.21 13.35
CA LEU A 137 -33.28 -42.59 13.51
C LEU A 137 -33.05 -43.02 14.96
N PRO A 138 -33.96 -43.79 15.57
CA PRO A 138 -33.71 -44.34 16.89
C PRO A 138 -32.54 -45.35 16.86
N PRO A 139 -31.82 -45.51 17.98
CA PRO A 139 -30.82 -46.55 18.13
C PRO A 139 -31.43 -47.94 17.89
N THR A 140 -30.63 -48.83 17.32
CA THR A 140 -31.07 -50.12 16.79
C THR A 140 -31.64 -51.00 17.92
N GLY A 141 -32.96 -51.18 17.97
CA GLY A 141 -33.63 -52.03 18.97
C GLY A 141 -34.94 -51.46 19.54
N ALA A 142 -35.17 -50.15 19.42
CA ALA A 142 -36.43 -49.52 19.82
C ALA A 142 -37.35 -49.30 18.61
N ILE A 143 -38.55 -49.88 18.63
CA ILE A 143 -39.60 -49.62 17.62
C ILE A 143 -40.18 -48.22 17.88
N THR A 144 -39.49 -47.18 17.41
CA THR A 144 -40.02 -45.81 17.41
C THR A 144 -39.93 -45.22 16.01
N GLN A 145 -40.94 -44.44 15.65
CA GLN A 145 -41.00 -43.78 14.35
C GLN A 145 -39.83 -42.76 14.22
N PRO A 146 -39.24 -42.59 13.02
CA PRO A 146 -38.22 -41.57 12.78
C PRO A 146 -38.70 -40.19 13.24
N LEU A 147 -37.87 -39.48 14.01
CA LEU A 147 -38.22 -38.15 14.48
C LEU A 147 -37.74 -37.11 13.45
N SER A 148 -38.67 -36.40 12.82
CA SER A 148 -38.32 -35.29 11.92
C SER A 148 -37.76 -34.12 12.73
N VAL A 149 -36.59 -33.62 12.35
CA VAL A 149 -36.00 -32.45 13.00
C VAL A 149 -36.67 -31.20 12.44
N GLN A 150 -37.64 -30.65 13.17
CA GLN A 150 -38.35 -29.44 12.74
C GLN A 150 -37.36 -28.30 12.48
N GLY A 151 -37.47 -27.65 11.31
CA GLY A 151 -36.61 -26.54 10.90
C GLY A 151 -35.34 -26.93 10.13
N LEU A 152 -35.03 -28.23 10.02
CA LEU A 152 -33.86 -28.75 9.30
C LEU A 152 -34.23 -29.33 7.92
N SER A 153 -35.00 -28.55 7.15
CA SER A 153 -35.21 -28.80 5.73
C SER A 153 -34.32 -27.88 4.88
N PHE A 154 -33.80 -28.41 3.79
CA PHE A 154 -33.03 -27.65 2.82
C PHE A 154 -33.45 -27.98 1.39
N ALA A 155 -33.18 -27.03 0.50
CA ALA A 155 -33.60 -27.07 -0.89
C ALA A 155 -32.36 -26.95 -1.78
N ILE A 156 -32.24 -27.86 -2.74
CA ILE A 156 -31.22 -27.82 -3.80
C ILE A 156 -31.95 -27.49 -5.11
N GLU A 157 -31.56 -26.40 -5.75
CA GLU A 157 -32.11 -25.96 -7.03
C GLU A 157 -31.34 -26.58 -8.22
N GLU A 158 -32.01 -26.83 -9.34
CA GLU A 158 -31.30 -27.16 -10.58
C GLU A 158 -30.61 -25.90 -11.13
N GLU A 159 -29.33 -26.00 -11.48
CA GLU A 159 -28.59 -24.91 -12.12
C GLU A 159 -29.16 -24.61 -13.51
N SER A 160 -29.56 -23.36 -13.75
CA SER A 160 -30.10 -22.92 -15.03
C SER A 160 -29.10 -23.11 -16.18
N PHE A 161 -29.61 -23.30 -17.40
CA PHE A 161 -28.77 -23.45 -18.60
C PHE A 161 -27.80 -22.28 -18.79
N ILE A 162 -28.21 -21.06 -18.47
CA ILE A 162 -27.37 -19.85 -18.58
C ILE A 162 -26.21 -19.91 -17.57
N ALA A 163 -26.49 -20.18 -16.29
CA ALA A 163 -25.45 -20.29 -15.27
C ALA A 163 -24.44 -21.40 -15.61
N ARG A 164 -24.95 -22.54 -16.08
CA ARG A 164 -24.15 -23.69 -16.53
C ARG A 164 -23.24 -23.35 -17.70
N THR A 165 -23.77 -22.66 -18.72
CA THR A 165 -23.02 -22.26 -19.92
C THR A 165 -21.95 -21.24 -19.56
N THR A 166 -22.28 -20.23 -18.75
CA THR A 166 -21.33 -19.23 -18.26
C THR A 166 -20.19 -19.90 -17.48
N ARG A 167 -20.50 -20.84 -16.58
CA ARG A 167 -19.48 -21.58 -15.82
C ARG A 167 -18.54 -22.36 -16.74
N ARG A 168 -19.06 -23.06 -17.75
CA ARG A 168 -18.24 -23.79 -18.73
C ARG A 168 -17.31 -22.83 -19.49
N VAL A 169 -17.85 -21.75 -20.05
CA VAL A 169 -17.07 -20.77 -20.81
C VAL A 169 -15.95 -20.16 -19.95
N VAL A 170 -16.26 -19.81 -18.69
CA VAL A 170 -15.27 -19.27 -17.74
C VAL A 170 -14.23 -20.32 -17.34
N SER A 171 -14.60 -21.59 -17.22
CA SER A 171 -13.66 -22.67 -16.85
C SER A 171 -12.71 -23.10 -17.98
N PHE A 172 -13.11 -22.92 -19.24
CA PHE A 172 -12.33 -23.36 -20.41
C PHE A 172 -11.30 -22.33 -20.88
N ILE A 173 -11.47 -21.06 -20.55
CA ILE A 173 -10.52 -20.00 -20.91
C ILE A 173 -9.64 -19.74 -19.69
N PRO A 174 -8.33 -20.01 -19.74
CA PRO A 174 -7.42 -19.62 -18.67
C PRO A 174 -7.65 -18.14 -18.35
N TRP A 175 -7.84 -17.83 -17.07
CA TRP A 175 -8.20 -16.48 -16.62
C TRP A 175 -7.29 -15.39 -17.23
N GLN A 176 -6.00 -15.72 -17.37
CA GLN A 176 -4.99 -14.89 -18.03
C GLN A 176 -5.35 -14.58 -19.48
N THR A 177 -5.81 -15.55 -20.26
CA THR A 177 -6.21 -15.40 -21.67
C THR A 177 -7.49 -14.57 -21.81
N PHE A 178 -8.47 -14.75 -20.92
CA PHE A 178 -9.67 -13.92 -20.92
C PHE A 178 -9.33 -12.46 -20.63
N LEU A 179 -8.52 -12.21 -19.59
CA LEU A 179 -8.04 -10.88 -19.24
C LEU A 179 -7.22 -10.24 -20.36
N LEU A 180 -6.31 -10.99 -20.98
CA LEU A 180 -5.49 -10.50 -22.08
C LEU A 180 -6.35 -10.15 -23.31
N THR A 181 -7.37 -10.94 -23.62
CA THR A 181 -8.29 -10.64 -24.74
C THR A 181 -9.14 -9.41 -24.44
N LEU A 182 -9.61 -9.27 -23.20
CA LEU A 182 -10.40 -8.12 -22.74
C LEU A 182 -9.56 -6.85 -22.61
N LEU A 183 -8.24 -6.96 -22.36
CA LEU A 183 -7.28 -5.86 -22.38
C LEU A 183 -6.80 -5.51 -23.80
N ALA A 184 -6.75 -6.48 -24.70
CA ALA A 184 -6.35 -6.26 -26.10
C ALA A 184 -7.42 -5.51 -26.90
N LEU A 185 -8.71 -5.73 -26.61
CA LEU A 185 -9.82 -5.05 -27.30
C LEU A 185 -9.79 -3.52 -27.15
N PRO A 186 -9.59 -2.95 -25.94
CA PRO A 186 -9.32 -1.53 -25.75
C PRO A 186 -8.08 -1.07 -26.51
N GLY A 187 -6.99 -1.85 -26.50
CA GLY A 187 -5.78 -1.52 -27.24
C GLY A 187 -6.02 -1.40 -28.76
N ALA A 188 -6.78 -2.32 -29.34
CA ALA A 188 -7.15 -2.29 -30.76
C ALA A 188 -8.07 -1.12 -31.10
N LEU A 189 -9.04 -0.80 -30.24
CA LEU A 189 -9.96 0.33 -30.42
C LEU A 189 -9.29 1.70 -30.17
N LEU A 190 -8.28 1.75 -29.30
CA LEU A 190 -7.55 2.96 -28.94
C LEU A 190 -6.34 3.23 -29.83
N LYS A 191 -5.85 2.25 -30.60
CA LYS A 191 -4.73 2.42 -31.54
C LYS A 191 -4.98 3.54 -32.56
N GLY A 192 -6.18 3.58 -33.15
CA GLY A 192 -6.57 4.62 -34.10
C GLY A 192 -6.53 6.04 -33.50
N PRO A 193 -7.20 6.30 -32.37
CA PRO A 193 -7.09 7.56 -31.63
C PRO A 193 -5.66 7.90 -31.20
N TRP A 194 -4.88 6.92 -30.76
CA TRP A 194 -3.50 7.10 -30.31
C TRP A 194 -2.57 7.56 -31.44
N ASP A 195 -2.57 6.86 -32.57
CA ASP A 195 -1.75 7.20 -33.73
C ASP A 195 -2.09 8.60 -34.27
N ARG A 196 -3.37 9.00 -34.18
CA ARG A 196 -3.81 10.37 -34.53
C ARG A 196 -3.33 11.41 -33.54
N ASN A 197 -3.40 11.16 -32.23
CA ASN A 197 -2.87 12.06 -31.22
C ASN A 197 -1.35 12.24 -31.36
N LYS A 198 -0.63 11.17 -31.68
CA LYS A 198 0.81 11.23 -31.99
C LYS A 198 1.09 12.13 -33.19
N ARG A 199 0.27 12.02 -34.26
CA ARG A 199 0.39 12.89 -35.45
C ARG A 199 0.09 14.35 -35.14
N ILE A 200 -0.90 14.62 -34.27
CA ILE A 200 -1.19 15.99 -33.82
C ILE A 200 -0.01 16.54 -32.99
N ALA A 201 0.56 15.76 -32.09
CA ALA A 201 1.73 16.20 -31.31
C ALA A 201 2.96 16.50 -32.19
N ASP A 202 3.19 15.69 -33.23
CA ASP A 202 4.25 15.92 -34.22
C ASP A 202 4.03 17.22 -35.03
N LEU A 203 2.79 17.46 -35.48
CA LEU A 203 2.43 18.73 -36.13
C LEU A 203 2.64 19.93 -35.20
N HIS A 204 2.46 19.76 -33.88
CA HIS A 204 2.67 20.84 -32.91
C HIS A 204 4.15 21.22 -32.84
N GLY A 205 5.01 20.20 -32.71
CA GLY A 205 6.46 20.39 -32.72
C GLY A 205 6.94 21.10 -33.99
N LYS A 206 6.41 20.68 -35.15
CA LYS A 206 6.74 21.30 -36.45
C LYS A 206 6.27 22.75 -36.55
N ILE A 207 5.05 23.07 -36.11
CA ILE A 207 4.56 24.46 -36.11
C ILE A 207 5.38 25.33 -35.17
N LYS A 208 5.74 24.83 -33.99
CA LYS A 208 6.59 25.55 -33.04
C LYS A 208 7.98 25.81 -33.62
N GLN A 209 8.58 24.82 -34.28
CA GLN A 209 9.87 24.97 -34.95
C GLN A 209 9.80 25.97 -36.10
N ALA A 210 8.75 25.91 -36.93
CA ALA A 210 8.54 26.89 -38.02
C ALA A 210 8.28 28.30 -37.49
N TRP A 211 7.62 28.44 -36.34
CA TRP A 211 7.47 29.71 -35.63
C TRP A 211 8.80 30.27 -35.10
N GLU A 212 9.64 29.42 -34.52
CA GLU A 212 10.98 29.81 -34.04
C GLU A 212 11.91 30.19 -35.20
N ALA A 213 11.82 29.48 -36.34
CA ALA A 213 12.59 29.75 -37.55
C ALA A 213 12.00 30.84 -38.45
N TRP A 214 10.79 31.32 -38.13
CA TRP A 214 10.09 32.37 -38.85
C TRP A 214 9.70 32.05 -40.31
N HIS A 215 9.24 30.82 -40.56
CA HIS A 215 8.74 30.41 -41.88
C HIS A 215 7.21 30.43 -41.92
N ILE A 216 6.61 31.59 -42.23
CA ILE A 216 5.15 31.79 -42.20
C ILE A 216 4.38 30.85 -43.15
N ASP A 217 4.92 30.57 -44.33
CA ASP A 217 4.28 29.68 -45.30
C ASP A 217 4.27 28.22 -44.80
N ASP A 218 5.31 27.80 -44.08
CA ASP A 218 5.35 26.49 -43.42
C ASP A 218 4.31 26.41 -42.30
N ILE A 219 4.16 27.47 -41.50
CA ILE A 219 3.15 27.53 -40.44
C ILE A 219 1.73 27.40 -41.03
N ARG A 220 1.45 28.10 -42.15
CA ARG A 220 0.16 28.00 -42.87
C ARG A 220 -0.07 26.59 -43.43
N ALA A 221 0.94 26.00 -44.06
CA ALA A 221 0.85 24.64 -44.62
C ALA A 221 0.59 23.59 -43.53
N LEU A 222 1.32 23.67 -42.42
CA LEU A 222 1.19 22.78 -41.27
C LEU A 222 -0.15 22.95 -40.54
N TYR A 223 -0.66 24.18 -40.42
CA TYR A 223 -1.97 24.44 -39.84
C TYR A 223 -3.12 23.88 -40.72
N ASN A 224 -2.99 23.98 -42.04
CA ASN A 224 -3.94 23.35 -42.97
C ASN A 224 -3.89 21.82 -42.89
N GLU A 225 -2.71 21.21 -42.67
CA GLU A 225 -2.61 19.78 -42.39
C GLU A 225 -3.29 19.41 -41.06
N TYR A 226 -3.07 20.20 -40.01
CA TYR A 226 -3.72 20.04 -38.71
C TYR A 226 -5.27 20.06 -38.84
N GLN A 227 -5.84 21.01 -39.59
CA GLN A 227 -7.28 21.08 -39.82
C GLN A 227 -7.82 19.84 -40.54
N ARG A 228 -7.09 19.29 -41.53
CA ARG A 228 -7.46 18.05 -42.23
C ARG A 228 -7.47 16.83 -41.31
N VAL A 229 -6.52 16.74 -40.38
CA VAL A 229 -6.47 15.66 -39.38
C VAL A 229 -7.62 15.80 -38.38
N ARG A 230 -7.95 17.04 -37.98
CA ARG A 230 -9.02 17.35 -37.02
C ARG A 230 -10.42 17.08 -37.55
N LEU A 231 -10.73 17.45 -38.80
CA LEU A 231 -12.07 17.29 -39.38
C LEU A 231 -12.51 15.83 -39.57
N ARG A 232 -11.61 14.86 -39.37
CA ARG A 232 -11.92 13.41 -39.43
C ARG A 232 -12.24 12.78 -38.07
N ILE A 233 -12.50 13.59 -37.03
CA ILE A 233 -12.92 13.10 -35.70
C ILE A 233 -14.46 12.96 -35.69
N PRO A 234 -15.01 11.74 -35.46
CA PRO A 234 -16.45 11.57 -35.33
C PRO A 234 -16.99 12.41 -34.17
N LEU A 235 -18.08 13.17 -34.42
CA LEU A 235 -18.72 14.14 -33.52
C LEU A 235 -18.95 13.64 -32.08
N LEU A 236 -19.13 12.33 -31.89
CA LEU A 236 -19.38 11.71 -30.59
C LEU A 236 -18.21 11.82 -29.60
N PHE A 237 -16.96 12.06 -30.04
CA PHE A 237 -15.80 12.23 -29.16
C PHE A 237 -15.37 13.69 -28.95
N GLY A 238 -15.92 14.64 -29.71
CA GLY A 238 -15.44 16.02 -29.78
C GLY A 238 -15.71 16.91 -28.56
N ARG A 239 -16.67 16.55 -27.69
CA ARG A 239 -16.98 17.33 -26.47
C ARG A 239 -16.26 16.85 -25.21
N ALA A 240 -15.85 15.59 -25.15
CA ALA A 240 -15.23 15.01 -23.96
C ALA A 240 -13.69 15.08 -23.99
N LEU A 241 -13.12 15.21 -25.19
CA LEU A 241 -11.70 15.45 -25.40
C LEU A 241 -11.55 16.87 -25.95
N ASP A 242 -11.60 17.86 -25.06
CA ASP A 242 -11.00 19.16 -25.36
C ASP A 242 -9.49 18.86 -25.48
N ILE A 243 -9.04 18.53 -26.69
CA ILE A 243 -7.69 18.01 -26.94
C ILE A 243 -6.72 19.06 -26.41
N LEU A 244 -6.08 18.75 -25.28
CA LEU A 244 -5.01 19.54 -24.67
C LEU A 244 -4.05 19.94 -25.78
N GLY A 245 -4.06 21.22 -26.15
CA GLY A 245 -3.25 21.78 -27.23
C GLY A 245 -4.02 22.46 -28.38
N HIS A 246 -5.32 22.22 -28.60
CA HIS A 246 -6.02 22.89 -29.72
C HIS A 246 -6.00 24.42 -29.62
N LYS A 247 -6.29 24.96 -28.43
CA LYS A 247 -6.19 26.40 -28.17
C LYS A 247 -4.77 26.93 -28.36
N GLU A 248 -3.76 26.11 -28.09
CA GLU A 248 -2.35 26.48 -28.24
C GLU A 248 -1.94 26.54 -29.72
N PHE A 249 -2.37 25.56 -30.54
CA PHE A 249 -2.22 25.57 -31.99
C PHE A 249 -2.88 26.78 -32.64
N GLU A 250 -4.13 27.06 -32.28
CA GLU A 250 -4.88 28.17 -32.84
C GLU A 250 -4.26 29.50 -32.41
N LEU A 251 -3.79 29.61 -31.17
CA LEU A 251 -3.10 30.78 -30.66
C LEU A 251 -1.74 31.01 -31.37
N LEU A 252 -0.93 29.96 -31.57
CA LEU A 252 0.33 30.05 -32.29
C LEU A 252 0.11 30.49 -33.74
N TYR A 253 -0.87 29.91 -34.43
CA TYR A 253 -1.23 30.30 -35.79
C TYR A 253 -1.70 31.77 -35.86
N ARG A 254 -2.63 32.17 -34.99
CA ARG A 254 -3.13 33.56 -34.93
C ARG A 254 -2.01 34.56 -34.64
N ARG A 255 -1.07 34.22 -33.75
CA ARG A 255 0.12 35.04 -33.47
C ARG A 255 1.07 35.15 -34.67
N SER A 256 1.15 34.11 -35.49
CA SER A 256 1.92 34.08 -36.75
C SER A 256 1.36 35.04 -37.78
N GLU A 257 0.06 34.98 -38.00
CA GLU A 257 -0.61 35.92 -38.90
C GLU A 257 -0.55 37.36 -38.40
N ALA A 258 -0.80 37.57 -37.11
CA ALA A 258 -0.71 38.89 -36.49
C ALA A 258 0.69 39.50 -36.67
N ARG A 259 1.73 38.73 -36.38
CA ARG A 259 3.12 39.20 -36.51
C ARG A 259 3.54 39.41 -37.97
N PHE A 260 3.09 38.55 -38.90
CA PHE A 260 3.34 38.73 -40.34
C PHE A 260 2.76 40.05 -40.84
N HIS A 261 1.51 40.34 -40.50
CA HIS A 261 0.88 41.61 -40.88
C HIS A 261 1.54 42.81 -40.19
N PHE A 262 2.05 42.65 -38.97
CA PHE A 262 2.82 43.68 -38.30
C PHE A 262 4.16 43.97 -39.00
N GLU A 263 4.90 42.93 -39.42
CA GLU A 263 6.15 43.09 -40.16
C GLU A 263 5.91 43.73 -41.54
N GLN A 264 4.83 43.36 -42.23
CA GLN A 264 4.40 44.04 -43.46
C GLN A 264 4.04 45.51 -43.23
N ALA A 265 3.31 45.84 -42.15
CA ALA A 265 3.03 47.23 -41.78
C ALA A 265 4.33 48.02 -41.57
N ARG A 266 5.32 47.42 -40.91
CA ARG A 266 6.64 48.03 -40.68
C ARG A 266 7.39 48.28 -41.98
N GLU A 267 7.45 47.32 -42.91
CA GLU A 267 8.09 47.50 -44.22
C GLU A 267 7.41 48.59 -45.07
N VAL A 268 6.08 48.65 -45.03
CA VAL A 268 5.28 49.68 -45.72
C VAL A 268 5.52 51.06 -45.11
N LEU A 269 5.64 51.16 -43.78
CA LEU A 269 6.01 52.40 -43.09
C LEU A 269 7.41 52.88 -43.46
N GLN A 270 8.38 51.96 -43.57
CA GLN A 270 9.73 52.30 -44.01
C GLN A 270 9.76 52.90 -45.43
N ARG A 271 8.79 52.53 -46.28
CA ARG A 271 8.58 53.10 -47.62
C ARG A 271 7.75 54.39 -47.62
N GLY A 272 7.26 54.84 -46.46
CA GLY A 272 6.48 56.09 -46.30
C GLY A 272 4.98 55.98 -46.62
N ALA A 273 4.44 54.78 -46.83
CA ALA A 273 3.04 54.56 -47.22
C ALA A 273 2.12 54.37 -45.99
N THR A 274 1.81 55.47 -45.30
CA THR A 274 1.10 55.44 -44.00
C THR A 274 -0.31 54.84 -44.03
N ARG A 275 -1.05 54.96 -45.15
CA ARG A 275 -2.40 54.40 -45.27
C ARG A 275 -2.39 52.87 -45.35
N GLU A 276 -1.54 52.33 -46.21
CA GLU A 276 -1.38 50.88 -46.40
C GLU A 276 -0.86 50.21 -45.11
N ALA A 277 0.06 50.87 -44.41
CA ALA A 277 0.53 50.40 -43.11
C ALA A 277 -0.59 50.29 -42.07
N LYS A 278 -1.52 51.25 -42.02
CA LYS A 278 -2.68 51.19 -41.12
C LYS A 278 -3.60 50.00 -41.44
N GLU A 279 -3.76 49.65 -42.71
CA GLU A 279 -4.56 48.49 -43.12
C GLU A 279 -3.91 47.18 -42.69
N HIS A 280 -2.58 47.05 -42.84
CA HIS A 280 -1.83 45.90 -42.33
C HIS A 280 -1.90 45.80 -40.80
N LEU A 281 -1.80 46.93 -40.09
CA LEU A 281 -1.90 46.96 -38.64
C LEU A 281 -3.30 46.57 -38.14
N ALA A 282 -4.35 47.03 -38.82
CA ALA A 282 -5.73 46.64 -38.52
C ALA A 282 -5.91 45.13 -38.68
N ARG A 283 -5.41 44.53 -39.78
CA ARG A 283 -5.44 43.08 -39.99
C ARG A 283 -4.65 42.33 -38.92
N ALA A 284 -3.51 42.85 -38.47
CA ALA A 284 -2.74 42.22 -37.38
C ALA A 284 -3.55 42.11 -36.08
N LEU A 285 -4.34 43.14 -35.76
CA LEU A 285 -5.19 43.20 -34.56
C LEU A 285 -6.41 42.26 -34.65
N ASP A 286 -6.98 42.11 -35.85
CA ASP A 286 -8.07 41.14 -36.08
C ASP A 286 -7.61 39.70 -35.77
N TRP A 287 -6.32 39.40 -36.02
CA TRP A 287 -5.74 38.09 -35.74
C TRP A 287 -5.40 37.88 -34.25
N ASP A 288 -4.77 38.86 -33.59
CA ASP A 288 -4.46 38.80 -32.15
C ASP A 288 -4.61 40.19 -31.47
N PRO A 289 -5.71 40.42 -30.72
CA PRO A 289 -5.94 41.67 -30.01
C PRO A 289 -4.88 42.01 -28.96
N THR A 290 -4.08 41.04 -28.49
CA THR A 290 -3.03 41.31 -27.51
C THR A 290 -1.87 42.16 -28.06
N TYR A 291 -1.77 42.28 -29.39
CA TYR A 291 -0.88 43.24 -30.06
C TYR A 291 -1.31 44.71 -29.89
N GLU A 292 -2.49 44.99 -29.34
CA GLU A 292 -2.95 46.35 -29.09
C GLU A 292 -2.04 47.11 -28.08
N LYS A 293 -1.39 46.39 -27.16
CA LYS A 293 -0.35 46.98 -26.29
C LYS A 293 0.91 47.36 -27.07
N VAL A 294 1.26 46.62 -28.13
CA VAL A 294 2.39 46.92 -29.01
C VAL A 294 2.03 48.10 -29.91
N ARG A 295 0.81 48.16 -30.45
CA ARG A 295 0.29 49.33 -31.17
C ARG A 295 0.32 50.59 -30.31
N LEU A 296 -0.14 50.54 -29.06
CA LEU A 296 -0.15 51.71 -28.18
C LEU A 296 1.27 52.18 -27.81
N LEU A 297 2.25 51.28 -27.81
CA LEU A 297 3.66 51.61 -27.65
C LEU A 297 4.24 52.20 -28.93
N ASP A 298 3.88 51.69 -30.11
CA ASP A 298 4.30 52.22 -31.41
C ASP A 298 3.61 53.56 -31.75
N GLU A 299 2.34 53.76 -31.42
CA GLU A 299 1.64 55.05 -31.57
C GLU A 299 2.21 56.10 -30.61
N ARG A 300 2.61 55.69 -29.40
CA ARG A 300 3.37 56.57 -28.48
C ARG A 300 4.76 56.85 -29.02
N ALA A 301 5.45 55.86 -29.57
CA ALA A 301 6.76 56.03 -30.19
C ALA A 301 6.68 56.94 -31.41
N LEU A 302 5.65 56.82 -32.25
CA LEU A 302 5.39 57.66 -33.42
C LEU A 302 5.00 59.09 -33.02
N LYS A 303 4.19 59.28 -31.98
CA LYS A 303 3.92 60.62 -31.41
C LYS A 303 5.19 61.26 -30.84
N LEU A 304 6.00 60.47 -30.13
CA LEU A 304 7.28 60.92 -29.61
C LEU A 304 8.26 61.21 -30.75
N GLU A 305 8.27 60.42 -31.83
CA GLU A 305 9.09 60.61 -33.02
C GLU A 305 8.66 61.85 -33.81
N GLU A 306 7.37 62.15 -33.87
CA GLU A 306 6.80 63.34 -34.51
C GLU A 306 7.05 64.62 -33.69
N GLU A 307 6.96 64.55 -32.34
CA GLU A 307 7.41 65.61 -31.43
C GLU A 307 8.94 65.82 -31.46
N TYR A 308 9.71 64.73 -31.61
CA TYR A 308 11.17 64.74 -31.71
C TYR A 308 11.65 65.26 -33.08
N ARG A 309 10.94 64.94 -34.18
CA ARG A 309 11.16 65.53 -35.52
C ARG A 309 10.97 67.05 -35.53
N LYS A 310 10.08 67.57 -34.68
CA LYS A 310 9.84 69.01 -34.50
C LYS A 310 10.94 69.72 -33.70
N THR A 311 11.79 69.03 -32.95
CA THR A 311 12.68 69.63 -31.94
C THR A 311 14.20 69.57 -32.23
N LYS A 312 14.60 69.45 -33.49
CA LYS A 312 15.99 69.39 -34.02
C LYS A 312 16.73 68.07 -33.77
N GLY A 313 17.39 67.63 -34.84
CA GLY A 313 17.97 66.29 -34.96
C GLY A 313 19.40 66.13 -34.48
N ARG A 314 19.68 64.92 -33.97
CA ARG A 314 20.74 64.01 -34.44
C ARG A 314 20.68 62.69 -33.65
N THR A 315 20.72 61.61 -34.44
CA THR A 315 21.10 60.22 -34.14
C THR A 315 20.19 59.33 -33.29
N VAL A 316 19.90 58.18 -33.90
CA VAL A 316 18.87 57.18 -33.63
C VAL A 316 19.40 56.06 -32.72
N TRP A 317 18.58 55.60 -31.77
CA TRP A 317 18.72 54.27 -31.16
C TRP A 317 17.37 53.54 -31.24
N TRP A 318 17.32 52.45 -31.99
CA TRP A 318 16.18 51.55 -32.14
C TRP A 318 16.00 50.68 -30.87
N ILE A 319 14.76 50.32 -30.52
CA ILE A 319 14.46 49.45 -29.37
C ILE A 319 14.47 47.97 -29.82
N GLU A 320 15.47 47.22 -29.36
CA GLU A 320 15.57 45.76 -29.37
C GLU A 320 14.75 45.10 -28.24
N PRO A 321 14.50 43.77 -28.26
CA PRO A 321 13.79 43.04 -27.20
C PRO A 321 14.32 43.38 -25.81
N MET A 322 13.41 43.74 -24.90
CA MET A 322 13.75 44.26 -23.58
C MET A 322 14.61 43.24 -22.81
N PRO A 323 15.90 43.54 -22.53
CA PRO A 323 16.80 42.58 -21.89
C PRO A 323 16.28 42.17 -20.51
N GLU A 324 16.54 40.92 -20.12
CA GLU A 324 16.14 40.33 -18.84
C GLU A 324 16.46 41.23 -17.62
N LEU A 325 17.56 41.99 -17.71
CA LEU A 325 17.99 42.98 -16.72
C LEU A 325 16.94 44.09 -16.47
N LYS A 326 16.29 44.56 -17.52
CA LYS A 326 15.33 45.68 -17.46
C LYS A 326 13.97 45.23 -16.91
N ALA A 327 13.55 44.01 -17.23
CA ALA A 327 12.38 43.38 -16.62
C ALA A 327 12.57 43.14 -15.12
N ARG A 328 13.77 42.71 -14.70
CA ARG A 328 14.14 42.54 -13.28
C ARG A 328 14.09 43.87 -12.52
N GLN A 329 14.68 44.93 -13.07
CA GLN A 329 14.65 46.26 -12.45
C GLN A 329 13.22 46.80 -12.30
N MET A 330 12.35 46.56 -13.27
CA MET A 330 10.95 46.96 -13.21
C MET A 330 10.18 46.22 -12.11
N LEU A 331 10.39 44.91 -11.96
CA LEU A 331 9.77 44.12 -10.88
C LEU A 331 10.25 44.58 -9.50
N ILE A 332 11.54 44.92 -9.36
CA ILE A 332 12.08 45.46 -8.10
C ILE A 332 11.46 46.83 -7.81
N ALA A 333 11.39 47.73 -8.79
CA ALA A 333 10.79 49.05 -8.61
C ALA A 333 9.31 48.97 -8.18
N LEU A 334 8.54 48.05 -8.78
CA LEU A 334 7.14 47.81 -8.39
C LEU A 334 6.98 47.18 -7.00
N LEU A 335 7.96 46.37 -6.57
CA LEU A 335 7.96 45.84 -5.20
C LEU A 335 8.32 46.92 -4.18
N GLU A 336 9.15 47.90 -4.56
CA GLU A 336 9.57 49.01 -3.71
C GLU A 336 8.56 50.16 -3.65
N ASP A 337 7.69 50.32 -4.65
CA ASP A 337 6.60 51.30 -4.67
C ASP A 337 5.41 50.87 -3.77
N ARG A 338 5.55 51.13 -2.47
CA ARG A 338 4.58 50.71 -1.45
C ARG A 338 3.27 51.48 -1.48
N GLU A 339 3.29 52.71 -1.95
CA GLU A 339 2.13 53.61 -1.96
C GLU A 339 1.34 53.47 -3.28
N GLY A 340 2.02 53.25 -4.41
CA GLY A 340 1.39 53.16 -5.72
C GLY A 340 1.00 51.75 -6.18
N THR A 341 1.63 50.69 -5.65
CA THR A 341 1.37 49.30 -6.09
C THR A 341 0.46 48.57 -5.09
N GLN A 342 -0.59 47.88 -5.55
CA GLN A 342 -1.48 47.11 -4.66
C GLN A 342 -0.75 45.94 -3.97
N ALA A 343 -1.10 45.65 -2.71
CA ALA A 343 -0.48 44.59 -1.91
C ALA A 343 -0.49 43.20 -2.59
N GLU A 344 -1.59 42.83 -3.25
CA GLU A 344 -1.68 41.55 -3.97
C GLU A 344 -0.71 41.49 -5.17
N VAL A 345 -0.46 42.62 -5.84
CA VAL A 345 0.52 42.71 -6.92
C VAL A 345 1.94 42.55 -6.36
N ARG A 346 2.27 43.26 -5.27
CA ARG A 346 3.56 43.11 -4.59
C ARG A 346 3.79 41.68 -4.10
N ARG A 347 2.77 41.03 -3.54
CA ARG A 347 2.81 39.62 -3.12
C ARG A 347 3.12 38.68 -4.29
N ARG A 348 2.51 38.89 -5.45
CA ARG A 348 2.82 38.12 -6.68
C ARG A 348 4.24 38.39 -7.16
N ILE A 349 4.70 39.64 -7.10
CA ILE A 349 6.07 40.01 -7.44
C ILE A 349 7.07 39.31 -6.51
N VAL A 350 6.80 39.22 -5.20
CA VAL A 350 7.62 38.44 -4.26
C VAL A 350 7.71 36.97 -4.67
N ASN A 351 6.58 36.36 -5.05
CA ASN A 351 6.56 34.96 -5.50
C ASN A 351 7.34 34.74 -6.81
N VAL A 352 7.16 35.63 -7.80
CA VAL A 352 7.91 35.59 -9.07
C VAL A 352 9.39 35.81 -8.82
N SER A 353 9.74 36.79 -7.97
CA SER A 353 11.12 37.10 -7.59
C SER A 353 11.81 35.88 -7.00
N GLY A 354 11.08 35.05 -6.24
CA GLY A 354 11.58 33.77 -5.72
C GLY A 354 12.08 32.75 -6.74
N HIS A 355 11.72 32.91 -8.02
CA HIS A 355 12.17 32.04 -9.12
C HIS A 355 13.35 32.66 -9.88
N ILE A 356 13.69 33.92 -9.61
CA ILE A 356 14.80 34.64 -10.25
C ILE A 356 16.05 34.45 -9.39
N LYS A 357 17.06 33.72 -9.88
CA LYS A 357 18.35 33.51 -9.20
C LYS A 357 19.26 34.75 -9.31
N ALA A 358 18.76 35.93 -8.95
CA ALA A 358 19.50 37.18 -8.99
C ALA A 358 19.66 37.76 -7.58
N PHE A 359 20.84 38.27 -7.25
CA PHE A 359 21.15 38.84 -5.94
C PHE A 359 20.22 40.02 -5.60
N GLU A 360 19.88 40.83 -6.60
CA GLU A 360 19.01 42.00 -6.47
C GLU A 360 17.57 41.60 -6.16
N ALA A 361 17.07 40.51 -6.76
CA ALA A 361 15.74 39.97 -6.47
C ALA A 361 15.66 39.46 -5.03
N ARG A 362 16.73 38.79 -4.55
CA ARG A 362 16.83 38.38 -3.15
C ARG A 362 16.81 39.57 -2.19
N ARG A 363 17.62 40.59 -2.46
CA ARG A 363 17.67 41.81 -1.64
C ARG A 363 16.31 42.53 -1.60
N ALA A 364 15.59 42.55 -2.72
CA ALA A 364 14.26 43.15 -2.80
C ALA A 364 13.23 42.37 -1.95
N VAL A 365 13.28 41.04 -1.94
CA VAL A 365 12.43 40.21 -1.07
C VAL A 365 12.82 40.35 0.40
N GLU A 366 14.12 40.45 0.75
CA GLU A 366 14.60 40.73 2.12
C GLU A 366 14.15 42.11 2.61
N LYS A 367 14.09 43.08 1.71
CA LYS A 367 13.56 44.41 1.99
C LYS A 367 12.04 44.37 2.17
N ALA A 368 11.31 43.65 1.31
CA ALA A 368 9.87 43.45 1.45
C ALA A 368 9.51 42.77 2.78
N LEU A 369 10.28 41.77 3.21
CA LEU A 369 10.09 41.11 4.51
C LEU A 369 10.22 42.11 5.68
N ARG A 370 11.23 42.98 5.64
CA ARG A 370 11.53 43.91 6.75
C ARG A 370 10.60 45.11 6.78
N GLU A 371 10.23 45.61 5.61
CA GLU A 371 9.76 46.99 5.48
C GLU A 371 8.39 47.12 4.77
N ASP A 372 7.80 46.06 4.19
CA ASP A 372 6.46 46.17 3.60
C ASP A 372 5.38 46.32 4.69
N ASN A 373 4.44 47.24 4.47
CA ASN A 373 3.37 47.55 5.42
C ASN A 373 2.30 46.44 5.47
N ASP A 374 2.18 45.63 4.41
CA ASP A 374 1.20 44.56 4.31
C ASP A 374 1.75 43.24 4.89
N LEU A 375 1.00 42.63 5.81
CA LEU A 375 1.40 41.40 6.48
C LEU A 375 1.50 40.19 5.52
N ALA A 376 0.62 40.10 4.52
CA ALA A 376 0.62 38.99 3.57
C ALA A 376 1.82 39.05 2.61
N VAL A 377 2.26 40.26 2.23
CA VAL A 377 3.50 40.45 1.46
C VAL A 377 4.72 40.02 2.27
N ARG A 378 4.80 40.43 3.55
CA ARG A 378 5.89 40.01 4.45
C ARG A 378 5.91 38.50 4.69
N ALA A 379 4.75 37.87 4.89
CA ALA A 379 4.64 36.42 5.05
C ALA A 379 5.11 35.67 3.80
N GLN A 380 4.71 36.14 2.60
CA GLN A 380 5.18 35.57 1.34
C GLN A 380 6.69 35.74 1.17
N ALA A 381 7.24 36.88 1.56
CA ALA A 381 8.68 37.16 1.49
C ALA A 381 9.47 36.25 2.43
N ALA A 382 8.98 36.03 3.66
CA ALA A 382 9.56 35.09 4.61
C ALA A 382 9.61 33.67 4.04
N TRP A 383 8.52 33.21 3.41
CA TRP A 383 8.46 31.89 2.79
C TRP A 383 9.45 31.74 1.63
N ILE A 384 9.54 32.73 0.74
CA ILE A 384 10.49 32.72 -0.38
C ILE A 384 11.94 32.75 0.10
N LEU A 385 12.25 33.54 1.14
CA LEU A 385 13.58 33.58 1.72
C LEU A 385 13.95 32.29 2.42
N ALA A 386 13.00 31.66 3.14
CA ALA A 386 13.19 30.32 3.69
C ALA A 386 13.45 29.29 2.57
N ARG A 387 12.84 29.46 1.40
CA ARG A 387 13.09 28.62 0.21
C ARG A 387 14.47 28.84 -0.41
N TRP A 388 14.98 30.08 -0.43
CA TRP A 388 16.33 30.42 -0.95
C TRP A 388 17.47 30.18 0.05
N LEU A 389 17.17 30.25 1.35
CA LEU A 389 18.10 29.87 2.41
C LEU A 389 18.26 28.35 2.50
N ARG A 390 17.39 27.57 1.85
CA ARG A 390 17.76 26.22 1.45
C ARG A 390 18.86 26.41 0.40
N PRO A 391 20.09 25.94 0.64
CA PRO A 391 21.03 25.82 -0.46
C PRO A 391 20.30 25.04 -1.57
N GLU A 392 20.55 25.34 -2.84
CA GLU A 392 20.31 24.32 -3.86
C GLU A 392 21.18 23.14 -3.44
N GLN A 393 20.62 22.24 -2.61
CA GLN A 393 21.46 21.28 -1.93
C GLN A 393 21.89 20.32 -3.03
N PRO A 394 23.20 20.31 -3.39
CA PRO A 394 23.73 19.30 -4.28
C PRO A 394 23.27 17.98 -3.68
N GLU A 395 22.58 17.16 -4.48
CA GLU A 395 22.01 15.85 -4.12
C GLU A 395 22.33 15.47 -2.67
N LEU A 396 21.42 15.78 -1.73
CA LEU A 396 21.60 15.55 -0.30
C LEU A 396 22.20 14.16 -0.07
N LYS A 397 23.52 14.09 0.04
CA LYS A 397 24.22 12.82 0.23
C LYS A 397 23.94 12.40 1.67
N SER A 398 23.62 11.12 1.86
CA SER A 398 23.54 10.56 3.20
C SER A 398 24.85 10.83 3.94
N ALA A 399 24.75 11.28 5.19
CA ALA A 399 25.91 11.47 6.05
C ALA A 399 26.63 10.13 6.22
N ARG A 400 27.97 10.16 6.27
CA ARG A 400 28.74 8.98 6.67
C ARG A 400 28.43 8.64 8.14
N PRO A 401 28.45 7.36 8.55
CA PRO A 401 28.13 6.96 9.92
C PRO A 401 28.92 7.72 11.00
N GLU A 402 30.19 8.06 10.73
CA GLU A 402 31.05 8.80 11.66
C GLU A 402 30.56 10.24 11.88
N VAL A 403 29.98 10.85 10.85
CA VAL A 403 29.39 12.20 10.92
C VAL A 403 28.14 12.18 11.77
N VAL A 404 27.28 11.16 11.59
CA VAL A 404 26.08 10.97 12.42
C VAL A 404 26.46 10.75 13.88
N LYS A 405 27.45 9.89 14.14
CA LYS A 405 27.97 9.64 15.49
C LYS A 405 28.57 10.89 16.13
N GLY A 406 29.33 11.67 15.37
CA GLY A 406 29.88 12.95 15.83
C GLY A 406 28.78 13.95 16.20
N TRP A 407 27.77 14.07 15.35
CA TRP A 407 26.61 14.93 15.58
C TRP A 407 25.80 14.53 16.82
N LEU A 408 25.47 13.24 16.97
CA LEU A 408 24.71 12.73 18.12
C LEU A 408 25.43 12.93 19.47
N LYS A 409 26.76 12.84 19.47
CA LYS A 409 27.59 13.06 20.66
C LYS A 409 27.73 14.52 21.06
N ALA A 410 27.44 15.44 20.14
CA ALA A 410 27.73 16.85 20.33
C ALA A 410 26.51 17.65 20.86
N PHE A 411 25.38 17.00 21.16
CA PHE A 411 24.24 17.60 21.87
C PHE A 411 24.45 17.65 23.38
N LEU A 412 23.75 18.58 24.04
CA LEU A 412 23.69 18.74 25.51
C LEU A 412 23.22 17.45 26.22
N SER A 413 22.36 16.66 25.58
CA SER A 413 22.02 15.29 25.98
C SER A 413 22.54 14.32 24.92
N PRO A 414 23.81 13.91 24.99
CA PRO A 414 24.42 13.10 23.94
C PRO A 414 23.83 11.70 23.94
N LEU A 415 23.49 11.16 22.77
CA LEU A 415 23.23 9.73 22.65
C LEU A 415 24.58 8.99 22.55
N GLU A 416 24.72 7.88 23.27
CA GLU A 416 25.92 7.03 23.26
C GLU A 416 26.12 6.35 21.90
N TYR A 417 25.02 6.04 21.20
CA TYR A 417 24.97 5.44 19.87
C TYR A 417 23.71 5.91 19.11
N ASN A 418 23.61 5.60 17.81
CA ASN A 418 22.38 5.83 17.04
C ASN A 418 21.42 4.63 17.19
N PRO A 419 20.32 4.74 17.95
CA PRO A 419 19.41 3.61 18.15
C PRO A 419 18.50 3.36 16.96
N PHE A 420 18.64 4.09 15.84
CA PHE A 420 17.85 3.91 14.63
C PHE A 420 18.69 3.47 13.42
N GLU A 421 20.00 3.23 13.62
CA GLU A 421 20.92 2.86 12.54
C GLU A 421 20.53 1.52 11.89
N ALA A 422 20.21 0.52 12.71
CA ALA A 422 19.79 -0.80 12.24
C ALA A 422 18.28 -0.85 11.97
N ILE A 423 17.91 -0.99 10.69
CA ILE A 423 16.51 -1.09 10.26
C ILE A 423 15.93 -2.49 10.55
N THR A 424 16.77 -3.52 10.51
CA THR A 424 16.37 -4.91 10.76
C THR A 424 16.78 -5.34 12.16
N ALA A 425 15.95 -6.19 12.76
CA ALA A 425 16.22 -6.68 14.11
C ALA A 425 17.51 -7.51 14.14
N GLU A 426 17.89 -8.20 13.07
CA GLU A 426 19.11 -9.00 12.98
C GLU A 426 20.38 -8.16 12.98
N ALA A 427 20.36 -6.98 12.35
CA ALA A 427 21.49 -6.08 12.29
C ALA A 427 21.63 -5.21 13.56
N ASP A 428 20.60 -5.19 14.41
CA ASP A 428 20.56 -4.36 15.61
C ASP A 428 21.34 -5.02 16.76
N ALA A 429 22.54 -4.52 17.01
CA ALA A 429 23.45 -4.99 18.05
C ALA A 429 23.00 -4.59 19.47
N PHE A 430 22.10 -3.62 19.60
CA PHE A 430 21.61 -3.10 20.89
C PHE A 430 20.14 -3.43 21.14
N LEU A 431 19.57 -4.36 20.36
CA LEU A 431 18.16 -4.73 20.42
C LEU A 431 17.72 -5.10 21.85
N ASP A 432 18.57 -5.79 22.60
CA ASP A 432 18.35 -6.19 23.99
C ASP A 432 18.16 -5.00 24.93
N ARG A 433 18.91 -3.91 24.72
CA ARG A 433 18.87 -2.71 25.57
C ARG A 433 17.62 -1.88 25.37
N HIS A 434 17.08 -1.89 24.16
CA HIS A 434 15.95 -1.02 23.79
C HIS A 434 14.74 -1.78 23.26
N PHE A 435 14.67 -3.08 23.53
CA PHE A 435 13.52 -3.86 23.14
C PHE A 435 12.25 -3.31 23.80
N PHE A 436 11.28 -2.95 22.96
CA PHE A 436 9.96 -2.61 23.44
C PHE A 436 9.16 -3.89 23.69
N ASN A 437 8.80 -4.12 24.96
CA ASN A 437 7.98 -5.25 25.38
C ASN A 437 6.51 -5.04 24.95
N HIS A 438 6.23 -5.31 23.67
CA HIS A 438 4.89 -5.26 23.12
C HIS A 438 3.95 -6.19 23.93
N PRO A 439 2.68 -5.84 24.22
CA PRO A 439 1.79 -6.68 25.05
C PRO A 439 1.67 -8.14 24.58
N VAL A 440 1.73 -8.35 23.27
CA VAL A 440 1.74 -9.69 22.63
C VAL A 440 2.98 -10.51 22.97
N TYR A 441 4.14 -9.87 23.19
CA TYR A 441 5.36 -10.57 23.59
C TYR A 441 5.19 -11.27 24.94
N ARG A 442 4.51 -10.63 25.89
CA ARG A 442 4.15 -11.27 27.16
C ARG A 442 3.30 -12.51 26.94
N GLN A 443 2.33 -12.47 26.01
CA GLN A 443 1.54 -13.66 25.67
C GLN A 443 2.40 -14.79 25.10
N LEU A 444 3.42 -14.48 24.28
CA LEU A 444 4.35 -15.51 23.79
C LEU A 444 5.07 -16.22 24.94
N LEU A 445 5.48 -15.48 25.97
CA LEU A 445 6.14 -16.01 27.17
C LEU A 445 5.16 -16.80 28.05
N ASP A 446 3.97 -16.26 28.31
CA ASP A 446 2.94 -16.92 29.13
C ASP A 446 2.52 -18.27 28.53
N TYR A 447 2.58 -18.40 27.20
CA TYR A 447 2.31 -19.65 26.47
C TYR A 447 3.58 -20.33 25.96
N ALA A 448 4.72 -20.21 26.66
CA ALA A 448 5.98 -20.83 26.26
C ALA A 448 5.82 -22.34 26.01
N SER A 449 5.08 -23.07 26.86
CA SER A 449 4.84 -24.52 26.77
C SER A 449 3.72 -24.94 25.81
N GLN A 450 3.31 -24.09 24.86
CA GLN A 450 2.30 -24.41 23.84
C GLN A 450 2.74 -23.91 22.46
N SER A 451 2.23 -24.52 21.39
CA SER A 451 2.46 -23.99 20.05
C SER A 451 1.65 -22.71 19.84
N ILE A 452 2.28 -21.66 19.31
CA ILE A 452 1.66 -20.33 19.13
C ILE A 452 2.13 -19.70 17.82
N ALA A 453 1.24 -18.98 17.16
CA ALA A 453 1.50 -18.22 15.95
C ALA A 453 1.24 -16.73 16.17
N LEU A 454 2.31 -15.94 16.05
CA LEU A 454 2.30 -14.50 15.97
C LEU A 454 2.04 -14.08 14.52
N PHE A 455 0.94 -13.37 14.27
CA PHE A 455 0.64 -12.76 12.98
C PHE A 455 0.93 -11.26 13.01
N ALA A 456 1.75 -10.77 12.08
CA ALA A 456 2.01 -9.33 11.95
C ALA A 456 2.27 -8.93 10.50
N ASN A 457 1.98 -7.68 10.15
CA ASN A 457 2.33 -7.12 8.84
C ASN A 457 3.86 -7.13 8.60
N PRO A 458 4.32 -7.04 7.34
CA PRO A 458 5.74 -6.80 7.04
C PRO A 458 6.28 -5.58 7.80
N GLY A 459 7.45 -5.73 8.43
CA GLY A 459 8.00 -4.68 9.30
C GLY A 459 7.35 -4.54 10.68
N GLY A 460 6.30 -5.32 10.98
CA GLY A 460 5.52 -5.27 12.22
C GLY A 460 6.22 -5.78 13.48
N GLY A 461 7.54 -6.04 13.48
CA GLY A 461 8.27 -6.46 14.69
C GLY A 461 8.34 -7.97 14.96
N LYS A 462 7.96 -8.82 14.00
CA LYS A 462 8.03 -10.30 14.09
C LYS A 462 9.41 -10.78 14.55
N THR A 463 10.44 -10.39 13.81
CA THR A 463 11.82 -10.80 14.06
C THR A 463 12.36 -10.27 15.39
N SER A 464 12.03 -9.03 15.76
CA SER A 464 12.41 -8.49 17.06
C SER A 464 11.84 -9.32 18.20
N CYS A 465 10.54 -9.67 18.11
CA CYS A 465 9.90 -10.53 19.11
C CYS A 465 10.50 -11.93 19.13
N ARG A 466 10.85 -12.50 17.96
CA ARG A 466 11.52 -13.80 17.86
C ARG A 466 12.88 -13.82 18.55
N ARG A 467 13.73 -12.83 18.28
CA ARG A 467 15.06 -12.71 18.92
C ARG A 467 14.92 -12.59 20.43
N MET A 468 14.04 -11.72 20.90
CA MET A 468 13.82 -11.55 22.33
C MET A 468 13.19 -12.77 22.98
N PHE A 469 12.33 -13.49 22.26
CA PHE A 469 11.74 -14.72 22.78
C PHE A 469 12.82 -15.78 22.97
N LYS A 470 13.77 -15.89 22.01
CA LYS A 470 14.95 -16.75 22.14
C LYS A 470 15.76 -16.40 23.41
N TYR A 471 16.08 -15.13 23.63
CA TYR A 471 16.83 -14.70 24.82
C TYR A 471 16.10 -15.03 26.13
N SER A 472 14.79 -14.87 26.18
CA SER A 472 14.00 -15.21 27.38
C SER A 472 13.90 -16.71 27.66
N LEU A 473 14.27 -17.57 26.71
CA LEU A 473 14.30 -19.02 26.89
C LEU A 473 15.69 -19.55 27.28
N GLU A 474 16.67 -18.67 27.53
CA GLU A 474 18.00 -19.10 28.00
C GLU A 474 17.98 -19.60 29.45
N SER A 475 16.94 -19.26 30.22
CA SER A 475 16.74 -19.74 31.60
C SER A 475 15.24 -19.87 31.89
N PRO A 476 14.68 -21.08 32.02
CA PRO A 476 15.29 -22.43 32.11
C PRO A 476 15.93 -22.94 30.80
N PRO A 477 16.82 -23.96 30.83
CA PRO A 477 17.55 -24.41 29.64
C PRO A 477 16.61 -25.09 28.64
N HIS A 478 16.18 -24.35 27.63
CA HIS A 478 15.42 -24.86 26.49
C HIS A 478 16.30 -24.87 25.24
N LEU A 479 16.20 -25.92 24.41
CA LEU A 479 16.88 -25.93 23.11
C LEU A 479 16.04 -25.13 22.12
N VAL A 480 16.56 -23.98 21.67
CA VAL A 480 15.86 -23.10 20.72
C VAL A 480 16.41 -23.30 19.32
N VAL A 481 15.61 -23.88 18.42
CA VAL A 481 15.95 -24.16 17.03
C VAL A 481 15.33 -23.11 16.12
N GLU A 482 16.14 -22.35 15.40
CA GLU A 482 15.68 -21.35 14.44
C GLU A 482 15.46 -21.97 13.06
N TYR A 483 14.20 -22.17 12.68
CA TYR A 483 13.80 -22.72 11.39
C TYR A 483 13.37 -21.60 10.44
N THR A 484 14.35 -20.90 9.86
CA THR A 484 14.16 -19.66 9.06
C THR A 484 14.60 -19.76 7.61
N ASN A 485 15.32 -20.83 7.23
CA ASN A 485 15.81 -21.04 5.87
C ASN A 485 14.88 -21.95 5.07
N PHE A 486 14.04 -21.36 4.24
CA PHE A 486 13.12 -22.05 3.32
C PHE A 486 13.61 -22.05 1.86
N SER A 487 14.88 -21.72 1.59
CA SER A 487 15.38 -21.59 0.21
C SER A 487 15.21 -22.87 -0.63
N ALA A 488 15.47 -24.04 -0.06
CA ALA A 488 15.20 -25.32 -0.70
C ALA A 488 13.69 -25.63 -0.74
N PRO A 489 12.95 -25.60 0.39
CA PRO A 489 11.49 -25.74 0.40
C PRO A 489 10.74 -24.89 -0.64
N VAL A 490 11.03 -23.59 -0.75
CA VAL A 490 10.32 -22.64 -1.60
C VAL A 490 10.31 -23.08 -3.07
N ARG A 491 11.43 -23.63 -3.56
CA ARG A 491 11.54 -24.14 -4.94
C ARG A 491 10.63 -25.34 -5.22
N GLU A 492 10.26 -26.06 -4.17
CA GLU A 492 9.48 -27.30 -4.24
C GLU A 492 8.20 -27.21 -3.41
N ALA A 493 7.66 -26.01 -3.17
CA ALA A 493 6.60 -25.79 -2.18
C ALA A 493 5.37 -26.72 -2.30
N GLY A 494 5.05 -27.18 -3.52
CA GLY A 494 3.96 -28.13 -3.77
C GLY A 494 4.27 -29.60 -3.45
N LYS A 495 5.54 -29.96 -3.26
CA LYS A 495 6.06 -31.32 -3.03
C LYS A 495 6.63 -31.54 -1.64
N ILE A 496 6.82 -30.48 -0.86
CA ILE A 496 7.36 -30.60 0.50
C ILE A 496 6.46 -31.50 1.35
N SER A 497 7.11 -32.38 2.10
CA SER A 497 6.49 -33.24 3.10
C SER A 497 6.80 -32.76 4.54
N VAL A 498 6.16 -33.38 5.54
CA VAL A 498 6.54 -33.15 6.95
C VAL A 498 7.97 -33.60 7.22
N GLU A 499 8.38 -34.68 6.57
CA GLU A 499 9.71 -35.28 6.67
C GLU A 499 10.79 -34.29 6.23
N ASP A 500 10.54 -33.49 5.19
CA ASP A 500 11.50 -32.49 4.72
C ASP A 500 11.67 -31.34 5.72
N HIS A 501 10.56 -30.89 6.33
CA HIS A 501 10.62 -29.90 7.41
C HIS A 501 11.38 -30.43 8.63
N VAL A 502 11.04 -31.64 9.08
CA VAL A 502 11.69 -32.27 10.23
C VAL A 502 13.18 -32.46 9.95
N ARG A 503 13.58 -32.87 8.75
CA ARG A 503 14.99 -32.97 8.36
C ARG A 503 15.70 -31.62 8.46
N GLY A 504 15.04 -30.53 8.04
CA GLY A 504 15.55 -29.17 8.17
C GLY A 504 15.73 -28.73 9.64
N ILE A 505 14.74 -29.00 10.49
CA ILE A 505 14.77 -28.71 11.93
C ILE A 505 15.87 -29.51 12.63
N VAL A 506 15.93 -30.82 12.37
CA VAL A 506 16.92 -31.75 12.93
C VAL A 506 18.33 -31.34 12.55
N ARG A 507 18.56 -30.90 11.30
CA ARG A 507 19.86 -30.38 10.87
C ARG A 507 20.28 -29.16 11.69
N GLN A 508 19.41 -28.16 11.81
CA GLN A 508 19.70 -26.96 12.61
C GLN A 508 19.94 -27.28 14.09
N ALA A 509 19.15 -28.20 14.65
CA ALA A 509 19.34 -28.65 16.02
C ALA A 509 20.64 -29.44 16.23
N SER A 510 21.05 -30.24 15.24
CA SER A 510 22.33 -30.98 15.28
C SER A 510 23.51 -30.04 15.41
N ASP A 511 23.50 -28.95 14.62
CA ASP A 511 24.55 -27.93 14.62
C ASP A 511 24.63 -27.24 16.00
N LEU A 512 23.49 -26.96 16.63
CA LEU A 512 23.42 -26.38 17.98
C LEU A 512 23.90 -27.33 19.09
N LEU A 513 23.62 -28.62 18.95
CA LEU A 513 24.02 -29.67 19.90
C LEU A 513 25.45 -30.19 19.66
N GLY A 514 26.14 -29.74 18.60
CA GLY A 514 27.48 -30.23 18.26
C GLY A 514 27.52 -31.71 17.84
N ILE A 515 26.40 -32.27 17.38
CA ILE A 515 26.28 -33.67 16.97
C ILE A 515 26.18 -33.80 15.45
N LYS A 516 26.68 -34.90 14.87
CA LYS A 516 26.57 -35.13 13.43
C LYS A 516 25.10 -35.38 13.05
N PRO A 517 24.54 -34.76 12.01
CA PRO A 517 23.13 -34.97 11.63
C PRO A 517 22.75 -36.45 11.42
N ALA A 518 23.69 -37.27 10.94
CA ALA A 518 23.49 -38.72 10.77
C ALA A 518 23.21 -39.47 12.09
N SER A 519 23.57 -38.93 13.25
CA SER A 519 23.21 -39.53 14.54
C SER A 519 21.74 -39.27 14.90
N LEU A 520 21.14 -38.20 14.39
CA LEU A 520 19.72 -37.90 14.59
C LEU A 520 18.82 -38.55 13.53
N SER A 521 19.34 -38.81 12.32
CA SER A 521 18.58 -39.40 11.22
C SER A 521 19.10 -40.79 10.85
N SER A 522 18.33 -41.85 11.16
CA SER A 522 18.54 -43.15 10.51
C SER A 522 18.26 -43.03 9.01
N PRO A 523 19.07 -43.63 8.12
CA PRO A 523 18.68 -43.84 6.73
C PRO A 523 17.32 -44.55 6.68
N GLY A 524 16.29 -43.90 6.14
CA GLY A 524 14.92 -44.44 6.08
C GLY A 524 14.09 -44.30 7.37
N GLY A 525 14.61 -43.66 8.41
CA GLY A 525 13.86 -43.43 9.65
C GLY A 525 12.70 -42.46 9.45
N THR A 526 11.55 -42.76 10.07
CA THR A 526 10.37 -41.89 10.02
C THR A 526 10.65 -40.53 10.68
N TRP A 527 9.90 -39.48 10.32
CA TRP A 527 10.06 -38.18 10.98
C TRP A 527 9.83 -38.27 12.51
N ARG A 528 8.97 -39.18 12.97
CA ARG A 528 8.71 -39.43 14.39
C ARG A 528 9.97 -39.88 15.11
N GLU A 529 10.69 -40.86 14.56
CA GLU A 529 11.96 -41.34 15.11
C GLU A 529 13.00 -40.23 15.19
N GLN A 530 13.07 -39.37 14.16
CA GLN A 530 14.01 -38.25 14.13
C GLN A 530 13.70 -37.23 15.23
N ILE A 531 12.44 -36.88 15.44
CA ILE A 531 12.00 -36.00 16.53
C ILE A 531 12.25 -36.65 17.90
N SER A 532 11.95 -37.94 18.07
CA SER A 532 12.22 -38.65 19.32
C SER A 532 13.71 -38.63 19.68
N ARG A 533 14.60 -38.88 18.71
CA ARG A 533 16.05 -38.80 18.90
C ARG A 533 16.54 -37.39 19.21
N LEU A 534 15.97 -36.38 18.54
CA LEU A 534 16.26 -34.98 18.84
C LEU A 534 15.90 -34.66 20.30
N LEU A 535 14.70 -35.02 20.75
CA LEU A 535 14.26 -34.78 22.13
C LEU A 535 15.09 -35.55 23.16
N GLU A 536 15.47 -36.79 22.86
CA GLU A 536 16.34 -37.60 23.73
C GLU A 536 17.72 -36.96 23.89
N ASN A 537 18.34 -36.52 22.79
CA ASN A 537 19.65 -35.87 22.84
C ASN A 537 19.59 -34.49 23.48
N ALA A 538 18.55 -33.69 23.20
CA ALA A 538 18.35 -32.43 23.91
C ALA A 538 18.25 -32.64 25.42
N ARG A 539 17.52 -33.68 25.87
CA ARG A 539 17.43 -34.03 27.29
C ARG A 539 18.76 -34.47 27.90
N LYS A 540 19.58 -35.22 27.15
CA LYS A 540 20.94 -35.63 27.60
C LYS A 540 21.85 -34.43 27.84
N GLU A 541 21.71 -33.38 27.04
CA GLU A 541 22.40 -32.10 27.21
C GLU A 541 21.75 -31.18 28.28
N GLY A 542 20.76 -31.67 29.02
CA GLY A 542 20.10 -30.94 30.12
C GLY A 542 18.96 -30.01 29.69
N TYR A 543 18.55 -30.01 28.43
CA TYR A 543 17.40 -29.24 27.98
C TYR A 543 16.08 -29.90 28.39
N THR A 544 15.12 -29.10 28.88
CA THR A 544 13.80 -29.60 29.30
C THR A 544 12.81 -29.70 28.15
N ALA A 545 12.95 -28.85 27.14
CA ALA A 545 12.09 -28.77 25.97
C ALA A 545 12.85 -28.26 24.73
N VAL A 546 12.28 -28.52 23.56
CA VAL A 546 12.75 -28.02 22.27
C VAL A 546 11.72 -27.03 21.72
N HIS A 547 12.16 -25.80 21.44
CA HIS A 547 11.35 -24.76 20.82
C HIS A 547 11.80 -24.53 19.38
N VAL A 548 10.89 -24.69 18.42
CA VAL A 548 11.16 -24.43 17.01
C VAL A 548 10.59 -23.07 16.62
N LEU A 549 11.45 -22.10 16.34
CA LEU A 549 11.07 -20.75 15.91
C LEU A 549 10.97 -20.73 14.39
N VAL A 550 9.76 -20.66 13.87
CA VAL A 550 9.45 -20.66 12.43
C VAL A 550 9.20 -19.23 11.97
N ASP A 551 10.08 -18.66 11.15
CA ASP A 551 10.01 -17.25 10.70
C ASP A 551 10.49 -17.12 9.24
N ASN A 552 10.34 -15.95 8.64
CA ASN A 552 10.84 -15.64 7.30
C ASN A 552 10.18 -16.44 6.16
N VAL A 553 8.94 -16.89 6.35
CA VAL A 553 8.14 -17.59 5.32
C VAL A 553 7.78 -16.65 4.17
N ASP A 554 7.68 -15.34 4.43
CA ASP A 554 7.48 -14.24 3.48
C ASP A 554 8.81 -13.61 3.01
N GLY A 555 9.96 -14.24 3.32
CA GLY A 555 11.29 -13.72 3.03
C GLY A 555 11.76 -13.89 1.58
N TYR A 556 11.05 -14.69 0.78
CA TYR A 556 11.48 -15.09 -0.56
C TYR A 556 10.63 -14.41 -1.64
N ALA A 557 11.23 -14.06 -2.77
CA ALA A 557 10.55 -13.36 -3.87
C ALA A 557 9.30 -14.14 -4.34
N GLU A 558 9.40 -15.47 -4.41
CA GLU A 558 8.31 -16.36 -4.79
C GLU A 558 7.14 -16.30 -3.80
N THR A 559 7.45 -16.30 -2.50
CA THR A 559 6.44 -16.23 -1.43
C THR A 559 5.79 -14.86 -1.30
N GLN A 560 6.53 -13.79 -1.61
CA GLN A 560 6.02 -12.41 -1.66
C GLN A 560 5.11 -12.19 -2.86
N ALA A 561 5.49 -12.73 -4.03
CA ALA A 561 4.69 -12.67 -5.24
C ALA A 561 3.43 -13.53 -5.16
N ASN A 562 3.47 -14.65 -4.43
CA ASN A 562 2.35 -15.56 -4.31
C ASN A 562 2.20 -16.14 -2.90
N LEU A 563 1.26 -15.57 -2.15
CA LEU A 563 0.89 -15.99 -0.80
C LEU A 563 0.53 -17.48 -0.69
N LYS A 564 0.04 -18.10 -1.78
CA LYS A 564 -0.27 -19.53 -1.78
C LYS A 564 0.96 -20.40 -1.58
N ILE A 565 2.12 -19.97 -2.07
CA ILE A 565 3.38 -20.69 -1.88
C ILE A 565 3.75 -20.69 -0.39
N ALA A 566 3.63 -19.54 0.27
CA ALA A 566 3.83 -19.42 1.73
C ALA A 566 2.84 -20.29 2.54
N GLU A 567 1.57 -20.38 2.12
CA GLU A 567 0.60 -21.30 2.71
C GLU A 567 1.02 -22.77 2.54
N LEU A 568 1.41 -23.17 1.32
CA LEU A 568 1.85 -24.54 1.01
C LEU A 568 3.12 -24.93 1.79
N LEU A 569 4.04 -23.98 2.00
CA LEU A 569 5.25 -24.18 2.78
C LEU A 569 4.98 -24.51 4.25
N ILE A 570 3.89 -24.01 4.83
CA ILE A 570 3.65 -24.13 6.27
C ILE A 570 2.54 -25.15 6.59
N ARG A 571 1.66 -25.47 5.64
CA ARG A 571 0.50 -26.36 5.86
C ARG A 571 0.86 -27.71 6.50
N HIS A 572 2.02 -28.26 6.17
CA HIS A 572 2.46 -29.57 6.65
C HIS A 572 2.86 -29.51 8.13
N LEU A 573 3.49 -28.42 8.57
CA LEU A 573 3.80 -28.19 9.99
C LEU A 573 2.54 -27.91 10.81
N VAL A 574 1.64 -27.07 10.30
CA VAL A 574 0.44 -26.65 11.06
C VAL A 574 -0.73 -27.64 10.95
N GLY A 575 -0.65 -28.61 10.04
CA GLY A 575 -1.68 -29.62 9.79
C GLY A 575 -1.40 -30.98 10.42
N ASN A 576 -0.17 -31.24 10.88
CA ASN A 576 0.21 -32.54 11.44
C ASN A 576 -0.02 -32.58 12.96
N PHE A 577 -1.05 -33.31 13.41
CA PHE A 577 -1.40 -33.41 14.83
C PHE A 577 -0.34 -34.12 15.65
N ASP A 578 0.22 -35.22 15.16
CA ASP A 578 1.21 -35.99 15.91
C ASP A 578 2.45 -35.14 16.21
N LEU A 579 2.86 -34.29 15.26
CA LEU A 579 3.99 -33.39 15.42
C LEU A 579 3.68 -32.28 16.44
N LEU A 580 2.47 -31.71 16.40
CA LEU A 580 2.04 -30.65 17.32
C LEU A 580 1.73 -31.15 18.74
N ASP A 581 1.32 -32.42 18.88
CA ASP A 581 0.99 -33.08 20.14
C ASP A 581 2.22 -33.77 20.77
N THR A 582 3.39 -33.68 20.14
CA THR A 582 4.64 -34.25 20.68
C THR A 582 5.06 -33.52 21.95
N ALA A 583 5.10 -34.24 23.08
CA ALA A 583 5.47 -33.67 24.37
C ALA A 583 6.89 -33.06 24.37
N ASN A 584 7.03 -31.88 24.98
CA ASN A 584 8.26 -31.09 25.05
C ASN A 584 8.80 -30.59 23.70
N LEU A 585 7.97 -30.58 22.65
CA LEU A 585 8.25 -29.92 21.37
C LEU A 585 7.23 -28.81 21.13
N TYR A 586 7.68 -27.57 21.00
CA TYR A 586 6.80 -26.41 20.87
C TYR A 586 7.16 -25.54 19.66
N PHE A 587 6.18 -25.25 18.80
CA PHE A 587 6.39 -24.39 17.64
C PHE A 587 5.98 -22.95 17.92
N LYS A 588 6.84 -22.00 17.56
CA LYS A 588 6.59 -20.56 17.61
C LYS A 588 6.62 -20.01 16.20
N PHE A 589 5.46 -19.80 15.62
CA PHE A 589 5.34 -19.29 14.26
C PHE A 589 5.31 -17.76 14.26
N PHE A 590 6.14 -17.13 13.44
CA PHE A 590 6.21 -15.70 13.20
C PHE A 590 5.80 -15.45 11.75
N LEU A 591 4.51 -15.27 11.51
CA LEU A 591 3.91 -15.32 10.17
C LEU A 591 3.39 -13.95 9.73
N PRO A 592 3.38 -13.65 8.42
CA PRO A 592 2.70 -12.47 7.89
C PRO A 592 1.19 -12.51 8.20
N ALA A 593 0.61 -11.36 8.55
CA ALA A 593 -0.82 -11.24 8.85
C ALA A 593 -1.72 -11.75 7.71
N SER A 594 -1.29 -11.61 6.46
CA SER A 594 -2.01 -12.10 5.28
C SER A 594 -2.19 -13.63 5.27
N LEU A 595 -1.32 -14.40 5.93
CA LEU A 595 -1.44 -15.86 6.03
C LEU A 595 -2.46 -16.33 7.07
N LYS A 596 -2.92 -15.46 7.97
CA LYS A 596 -3.82 -15.87 9.05
C LYS A 596 -5.07 -16.58 8.52
N LYS A 597 -5.84 -15.91 7.68
CA LYS A 597 -7.10 -16.45 7.14
C LYS A 597 -6.91 -17.75 6.35
N PRO A 598 -5.95 -17.86 5.41
CA PRO A 598 -5.66 -19.12 4.73
C PRO A 598 -5.28 -20.27 5.66
N LEU A 599 -4.61 -19.99 6.78
CA LEU A 599 -4.11 -21.03 7.68
C LEU A 599 -5.14 -21.53 8.70
N LEU A 600 -6.15 -20.72 9.07
CA LEU A 600 -7.15 -21.10 10.07
C LEU A 600 -7.92 -22.38 9.76
N LYS A 601 -7.98 -22.80 8.49
CA LYS A 601 -8.64 -24.06 8.07
C LYS A 601 -7.83 -25.33 8.38
N TYR A 602 -6.54 -25.20 8.68
CA TYR A 602 -5.68 -26.36 8.96
C TYR A 602 -5.88 -26.83 10.40
N GLY A 603 -5.73 -28.14 10.61
CA GLY A 603 -6.07 -28.81 11.86
C GLY A 603 -5.48 -28.14 13.10
N GLY A 604 -4.20 -27.76 13.10
CA GLY A 604 -3.55 -27.15 14.25
C GLY A 604 -4.22 -25.85 14.72
N PHE A 605 -4.66 -25.01 13.77
CA PHE A 605 -5.42 -23.80 14.08
C PHE A 605 -6.88 -24.09 14.37
N ALA A 606 -7.55 -24.91 13.54
CA ALA A 606 -8.96 -25.23 13.67
C ALA A 606 -9.31 -25.93 15.00
N THR A 607 -8.39 -26.72 15.53
CA THR A 607 -8.55 -27.43 16.81
C THR A 607 -8.00 -26.66 18.02
N GLY A 608 -7.39 -25.50 17.82
CA GLY A 608 -6.81 -24.68 18.90
C GLY A 608 -5.47 -25.19 19.46
N ARG A 609 -4.83 -26.19 18.83
CA ARG A 609 -3.47 -26.67 19.19
C ARG A 609 -2.40 -25.62 18.96
N ILE A 610 -2.61 -24.75 17.96
CA ILE A 610 -1.79 -23.57 17.73
C ILE A 610 -2.60 -22.35 18.14
N ARG A 611 -2.20 -21.69 19.23
CA ARG A 611 -2.80 -20.42 19.62
C ARG A 611 -2.44 -19.35 18.59
N THR A 612 -3.35 -18.42 18.32
CA THR A 612 -3.08 -17.29 17.43
C THR A 612 -3.00 -16.02 18.24
N VAL A 613 -2.02 -15.18 17.94
CA VAL A 613 -1.95 -13.81 18.47
C VAL A 613 -1.64 -12.85 17.34
N ASP A 614 -2.36 -11.74 17.29
CA ASP A 614 -2.13 -10.67 16.31
C ASP A 614 -1.32 -9.55 16.94
N MET A 615 -0.31 -9.09 16.21
CA MET A 615 0.46 -7.93 16.58
C MET A 615 -0.05 -6.70 15.83
N GLU A 616 -0.75 -5.86 16.57
CA GLU A 616 -1.29 -4.59 16.08
C GLU A 616 -0.56 -3.42 16.75
N TRP A 617 -0.20 -2.43 15.96
CA TRP A 617 0.50 -1.25 16.45
C TRP A 617 -0.43 -0.05 16.50
N THR A 618 -0.53 0.55 17.69
CA THR A 618 -1.23 1.81 17.89
C THR A 618 -0.24 2.96 17.95
N GLY A 619 -0.73 4.20 17.79
CA GLY A 619 0.11 5.38 17.90
C GLY A 619 0.87 5.46 19.23
N ASP A 620 0.24 5.07 20.33
CA ASP A 620 0.86 5.07 21.65
C ASP A 620 1.98 4.03 21.77
N LEU A 621 1.79 2.83 21.19
CA LEU A 621 2.83 1.80 21.16
C LEU A 621 4.04 2.25 20.33
N PHE A 622 3.83 2.97 19.23
CA PHE A 622 4.94 3.55 18.47
C PHE A 622 5.71 4.61 19.23
N ARG A 623 5.02 5.50 19.96
CA ARG A 623 5.69 6.47 20.83
C ARG A 623 6.53 5.76 21.89
N GLN A 624 6.04 4.65 22.44
CA GLN A 624 6.81 3.85 23.40
C GLN A 624 8.04 3.16 22.76
N VAL A 625 7.95 2.70 21.50
CA VAL A 625 9.14 2.19 20.77
C VAL A 625 10.19 3.28 20.59
N LEU A 626 9.76 4.48 20.18
CA LEU A 626 10.64 5.64 20.02
C LEU A 626 11.30 6.01 21.36
N GLN A 627 10.50 6.13 22.41
CA GLN A 627 10.95 6.42 23.77
C GLN A 627 11.94 5.37 24.30
N ALA A 628 11.65 4.08 24.12
CA ALA A 628 12.53 3.00 24.57
C ALA A 628 13.90 3.06 23.88
N ARG A 629 13.92 3.29 22.57
CA ARG A 629 15.14 3.45 21.76
C ARG A 629 15.96 4.67 22.18
N LEU A 630 15.31 5.81 22.36
CA LEU A 630 16.00 7.04 22.80
C LEU A 630 16.54 6.89 24.23
N LYS A 631 15.74 6.37 25.18
CA LYS A 631 16.15 6.20 26.57
C LYS A 631 17.36 5.28 26.71
N ALA A 632 17.34 4.16 25.99
CA ALA A 632 18.42 3.18 26.03
C ALA A 632 19.70 3.63 25.32
N ALA A 633 19.62 4.61 24.41
CA ALA A 633 20.79 5.27 23.83
C ALA A 633 21.27 6.47 24.64
N SER A 634 20.52 6.88 25.66
CA SER A 634 20.86 8.03 26.49
C SER A 634 21.64 7.61 27.73
N PRO A 635 22.53 8.47 28.24
CA PRO A 635 23.17 8.28 29.53
C PRO A 635 22.11 8.18 30.65
N PRO A 636 22.29 7.30 31.64
CA PRO A 636 21.32 7.13 32.75
C PRO A 636 21.00 8.42 33.52
N ARG A 637 21.94 9.38 33.53
CA ARG A 637 21.80 10.67 34.23
C ARG A 637 21.00 11.73 33.45
N SER A 638 20.82 11.55 32.15
CA SER A 638 20.08 12.47 31.28
C SER A 638 19.30 11.68 30.22
N PRO A 639 18.23 10.97 30.60
CA PRO A 639 17.47 10.16 29.67
C PRO A 639 16.74 11.06 28.66
N VAL A 640 17.00 10.84 27.37
CA VAL A 640 16.19 11.40 26.29
C VAL A 640 15.08 10.42 25.97
N ASP A 641 13.83 10.87 26.00
CA ASP A 641 12.67 10.05 25.65
C ASP A 641 11.82 10.60 24.52
N SER A 642 12.12 11.81 24.05
CA SER A 642 11.44 12.43 22.92
C SER A 642 12.45 13.07 21.99
N LEU A 643 12.13 13.08 20.69
CA LEU A 643 12.94 13.83 19.72
C LEU A 643 12.87 15.34 19.97
N MET A 644 11.88 15.80 20.74
CA MET A 644 11.77 17.18 21.20
C MET A 644 12.95 17.60 22.10
N ALA A 645 13.67 16.66 22.72
CA ALA A 645 14.88 16.99 23.48
C ALA A 645 15.99 17.60 22.60
N PHE A 646 15.96 17.32 21.29
CA PHE A 646 16.93 17.87 20.33
C PHE A 646 16.57 19.28 19.84
N THR A 647 15.45 19.88 20.29
CA THR A 647 15.03 21.23 19.86
C THR A 647 15.58 22.36 20.75
N GLY A 648 16.62 22.10 21.53
CA GLY A 648 17.40 23.13 22.23
C GLY A 648 16.77 23.72 23.49
N GLY A 649 15.80 23.03 24.11
CA GLY A 649 15.29 23.41 25.42
C GLY A 649 14.48 24.71 25.47
N HIS A 650 14.16 25.33 24.31
CA HIS A 650 13.07 26.29 24.27
C HIS A 650 11.81 25.55 24.70
N GLN A 651 11.32 25.86 25.90
CA GLN A 651 10.04 25.36 26.37
C GLN A 651 9.03 25.53 25.24
N PRO A 652 8.15 24.54 24.99
CA PRO A 652 7.02 24.79 24.12
C PRO A 652 6.37 26.07 24.61
N MET A 653 6.44 27.14 23.80
CA MET A 653 5.87 28.44 24.14
C MET A 653 4.46 28.21 24.69
N ASN A 654 4.09 28.90 25.78
CA ASN A 654 2.77 28.75 26.39
C ASN A 654 1.69 28.81 25.29
N LEU A 655 0.78 27.84 25.31
CA LEU A 655 -0.32 27.69 24.35
C LEU A 655 -1.08 29.01 24.13
N GLY A 656 -1.23 29.83 25.18
CA GLY A 656 -1.83 31.17 25.09
C GLY A 656 -1.05 32.14 24.20
N ASP A 657 0.25 32.32 24.46
CA ASP A 657 1.10 33.27 23.74
C ASP A 657 1.31 32.89 22.27
N LEU A 658 1.25 31.59 21.96
CA LEU A 658 1.40 31.06 20.61
C LEU A 658 0.10 31.10 19.80
N LEU A 659 -1.06 30.86 20.42
CA LEU A 659 -2.36 30.99 19.74
C LEU A 659 -2.67 32.45 19.38
N GLU A 660 -2.24 33.42 20.21
CA GLU A 660 -2.29 34.83 19.82
C GLU A 660 -1.42 35.14 18.59
N ARG A 661 -0.24 34.53 18.49
CA ARG A 661 0.66 34.71 17.34
C ARG A 661 0.22 33.94 16.09
N ALA A 662 -0.40 32.77 16.25
CA ALA A 662 -0.83 31.89 15.16
C ALA A 662 -2.14 32.35 14.49
N ARG A 663 -2.99 33.12 15.17
CA ARG A 663 -4.22 33.72 14.59
C ARG A 663 -3.94 34.65 13.39
N GLY A 664 -2.69 35.05 13.15
CA GLY A 664 -2.30 35.90 12.03
C GLY A 664 -1.50 35.23 10.91
N SER A 665 -1.18 33.93 10.99
CA SER A 665 -0.26 33.27 10.05
C SER A 665 -0.97 32.22 9.17
N PRO A 666 -0.77 32.21 7.84
CA PRO A 666 -1.37 31.18 6.98
C PRO A 666 -0.75 29.82 7.33
N ALA A 667 -1.62 28.81 7.47
CA ALA A 667 -1.26 27.43 7.77
C ALA A 667 -0.16 26.91 6.80
N SER A 668 0.61 25.92 7.25
CA SER A 668 1.58 25.24 6.37
C SER A 668 0.88 24.76 5.08
N PRO A 669 1.60 24.55 3.96
CA PRO A 669 1.02 24.07 2.70
C PRO A 669 0.25 22.74 2.82
N LEU A 670 0.49 21.96 3.89
CA LEU A 670 -0.19 20.72 4.22
C LEU A 670 -1.24 20.85 5.34
N GLY A 671 -1.48 22.06 5.85
CA GLY A 671 -2.45 22.31 6.92
C GLY A 671 -2.01 21.82 8.31
N TRP A 672 -0.74 21.45 8.50
CA TRP A 672 -0.25 21.02 9.81
C TRP A 672 -0.31 22.19 10.81
N PRO A 673 -0.97 22.01 11.97
CA PRO A 673 -0.99 23.04 13.01
C PRO A 673 0.44 23.29 13.51
N ALA A 674 0.77 24.52 13.89
CA ALA A 674 2.11 24.91 14.36
C ALA A 674 2.61 24.19 15.64
N MET A 675 1.83 23.25 16.17
CA MET A 675 2.08 22.46 17.39
C MET A 675 2.06 20.95 17.16
N VAL A 676 2.43 20.44 15.98
CA VAL A 676 2.59 18.99 15.85
C VAL A 676 3.83 18.55 16.62
N ASN A 677 3.62 17.81 17.70
CA ASN A 677 4.68 17.05 18.37
C ASN A 677 5.36 16.15 17.34
N LEU A 678 6.68 16.32 17.15
CA LEU A 678 7.47 15.61 16.14
C LEU A 678 7.32 14.09 16.27
N ASP A 679 7.25 13.57 17.49
CA ASP A 679 7.06 12.14 17.75
C ASP A 679 5.70 11.69 17.18
N SER A 680 4.62 12.44 17.44
CA SER A 680 3.29 12.13 16.90
C SER A 680 3.25 12.17 15.38
N LEU A 681 3.94 13.15 14.77
CA LEU A 681 4.04 13.23 13.31
C LEU A 681 4.75 12.01 12.74
N LEU A 682 5.88 11.61 13.32
CA LEU A 682 6.63 10.43 12.88
C LEU A 682 5.83 9.15 13.06
N VAL A 683 5.10 9.03 14.16
CA VAL A 683 4.19 7.91 14.42
C VAL A 683 3.09 7.82 13.36
N GLU A 684 2.47 8.95 13.01
CA GLU A 684 1.47 9.00 11.93
C GLU A 684 2.08 8.59 10.59
N GLN A 685 3.26 9.12 10.26
CA GLN A 685 3.96 8.83 9.01
C GLN A 685 4.58 7.43 8.95
N ALA A 686 4.70 6.74 10.08
CA ALA A 686 5.13 5.34 10.14
C ALA A 686 4.08 4.36 9.59
N GLN A 687 2.82 4.81 9.41
CA GLN A 687 1.75 4.03 8.78
C GLN A 687 1.60 2.61 9.36
N GLY A 688 1.70 2.45 10.68
CA GLY A 688 1.53 1.14 11.31
C GLY A 688 2.76 0.23 11.23
N SER A 689 3.94 0.72 10.84
CA SER A 689 5.17 -0.08 10.72
C SER A 689 6.32 0.45 11.59
N PRO A 690 6.78 -0.32 12.60
CA PRO A 690 7.96 0.04 13.40
C PRO A 690 9.22 0.20 12.56
N ARG A 691 9.38 -0.65 11.53
CA ARG A 691 10.49 -0.54 10.59
C ARG A 691 10.50 0.82 9.89
N ARG A 692 9.33 1.29 9.43
CA ARG A 692 9.20 2.60 8.77
C ARG A 692 9.48 3.75 9.74
N LEU A 693 9.01 3.65 11.00
CA LEU A 693 9.35 4.62 12.04
C LEU A 693 10.87 4.73 12.23
N ILE A 694 11.56 3.59 12.39
CA ILE A 694 13.02 3.54 12.55
C ILE A 694 13.71 4.15 11.34
N THR A 695 13.31 3.79 10.12
CA THR A 695 13.86 4.36 8.88
C THR A 695 13.68 5.87 8.82
N LEU A 696 12.48 6.39 9.10
CA LEU A 696 12.20 7.83 9.07
C LEU A 696 13.11 8.59 10.04
N VAL A 697 13.25 8.12 11.27
CA VAL A 697 14.11 8.77 12.28
C VAL A 697 15.59 8.69 11.90
N ASN A 698 16.05 7.56 11.38
CA ASN A 698 17.43 7.40 10.94
C ASN A 698 17.78 8.35 9.78
N VAL A 699 16.88 8.45 8.78
CA VAL A 699 17.06 9.37 7.65
C VAL A 699 17.07 10.81 8.16
N LEU A 700 16.15 11.18 9.05
CA LEU A 700 16.16 12.49 9.72
C LEU A 700 17.51 12.78 10.41
N PHE A 701 18.07 11.81 11.14
CA PHE A 701 19.38 11.94 11.80
C PHE A 701 20.51 12.11 10.78
N GLN A 702 20.53 11.31 9.70
CA GLN A 702 21.54 11.41 8.65
C GLN A 702 21.53 12.78 7.97
N HIS A 703 20.35 13.24 7.55
CA HIS A 703 20.22 14.55 6.91
C HIS A 703 20.65 15.68 7.84
N ARG A 704 20.31 15.59 9.12
CA ARG A 704 20.69 16.63 10.06
C ARG A 704 22.18 16.63 10.36
N ALA A 705 22.78 15.47 10.55
CA ALA A 705 24.21 15.34 10.72
C ALA A 705 24.98 15.89 9.51
N GLN A 706 24.46 15.69 8.29
CA GLN A 706 25.04 16.24 7.08
C GLN A 706 24.99 17.77 7.05
N ILE A 707 23.84 18.37 7.39
CA ILE A 707 23.69 19.84 7.48
C ILE A 707 24.66 20.40 8.51
N TRP A 708 24.77 19.76 9.68
CA TRP A 708 25.72 20.14 10.72
C TRP A 708 27.16 20.13 10.20
N HIS A 709 27.57 19.03 9.59
CA HIS A 709 28.92 18.88 9.04
C HIS A 709 29.24 19.92 7.95
N GLN A 710 28.30 20.20 7.05
CA GLN A 710 28.47 21.19 5.99
C GLN A 710 28.53 22.63 6.50
N SER A 711 27.87 22.92 7.62
CA SER A 711 27.81 24.28 8.16
C SER A 711 29.13 24.74 8.80
N GLY A 712 29.95 23.79 9.28
CA GLY A 712 31.12 24.08 10.12
C GLY A 712 30.79 24.69 11.49
N LYS A 713 29.51 24.81 11.86
CA LYS A 713 29.04 25.42 13.11
C LYS A 713 29.00 24.41 14.25
N SER A 714 29.08 24.91 15.49
CA SER A 714 28.82 24.05 16.65
C SER A 714 27.36 23.56 16.62
N PRO A 715 27.05 22.38 17.18
CA PRO A 715 25.66 21.92 17.28
C PRO A 715 24.77 22.89 18.07
N GLU A 716 25.33 23.60 19.07
CA GLU A 716 24.58 24.61 19.83
C GLU A 716 24.21 25.81 18.96
N GLU A 717 25.07 26.22 18.04
CA GLU A 717 24.79 27.30 17.07
C GLU A 717 23.74 26.90 16.02
N LEU A 718 23.47 25.59 15.91
CA LEU A 718 22.51 24.99 14.98
C LEU A 718 21.26 24.50 15.72
N TYR A 719 20.69 25.37 16.57
CA TYR A 719 19.37 25.15 17.16
C TYR A 719 18.37 24.70 16.08
N ILE A 720 17.72 23.58 16.36
CA ILE A 720 16.72 22.99 15.47
C ILE A 720 15.36 23.32 16.04
N THR A 721 14.54 24.04 15.31
CA THR A 721 13.15 24.21 15.70
C THR A 721 12.34 22.99 15.30
N VAL A 722 11.17 22.79 15.92
CA VAL A 722 10.20 21.78 15.49
C VAL A 722 9.81 21.98 14.02
N ALA A 723 9.74 23.24 13.57
CA ALA A 723 9.42 23.58 12.18
C ALA A 723 10.50 23.09 11.20
N ASP A 724 11.77 23.11 11.59
CA ASP A 724 12.87 22.59 10.76
C ASP A 724 12.78 21.07 10.59
N TRP A 725 12.49 20.35 11.69
CA TRP A 725 12.26 18.90 11.64
C TRP A 725 11.04 18.54 10.79
N ALA A 726 9.92 19.24 10.97
CA ALA A 726 8.71 19.02 10.19
C ALA A 726 8.94 19.30 8.70
N THR A 727 9.67 20.38 8.38
CA THR A 727 10.04 20.72 6.99
C THR A 727 10.93 19.65 6.36
N LEU A 728 11.90 19.12 7.12
CA LEU A 728 12.77 18.06 6.65
C LEU A 728 11.96 16.77 6.40
N LEU A 729 11.08 16.40 7.33
CA LEU A 729 10.22 15.23 7.17
C LEU A 729 9.28 15.37 5.96
N GLU A 730 8.65 16.53 5.78
CA GLU A 730 7.82 16.83 4.61
C GLU A 730 8.64 16.69 3.30
N HIS A 731 9.88 17.20 3.30
CA HIS A 731 10.76 17.08 2.14
C HIS A 731 11.05 15.61 1.79
N LEU A 732 11.37 14.79 2.79
CA LEU A 732 11.63 13.36 2.63
C LEU A 732 10.42 12.62 2.09
N LEU A 733 9.23 12.92 2.62
CA LEU A 733 7.97 12.30 2.18
C LEU A 733 7.64 12.68 0.73
N ARG A 734 7.89 13.92 0.31
CA ARG A 734 7.63 14.36 -1.07
C ARG A 734 8.57 13.75 -2.10
N ARG A 735 9.82 13.43 -1.72
CA ARG A 735 10.78 12.79 -2.62
C ARG A 735 10.51 11.31 -2.85
N GLY A 736 9.75 10.68 -1.96
CA GLY A 736 9.59 9.22 -1.97
C GLY A 736 10.84 8.48 -1.50
N ASP A 737 11.85 9.17 -0.96
CA ASP A 737 13.12 8.58 -0.50
C ASP A 737 12.94 7.55 0.64
N VAL A 738 11.73 7.45 1.21
CA VAL A 738 11.38 6.59 2.36
C VAL A 738 10.34 5.51 2.03
N ILE A 739 9.89 5.42 0.77
CA ILE A 739 8.99 4.37 0.26
C ILE A 739 9.80 3.46 -0.65
#